data_AF-A0A2V8F0U3-F1
#
_entry.id   AF-A0A2V8F0U3-F1
#
_cell.length_a   1.000
_cell.length_b   1.000
_cell.length_c   1.000
_cell.angle_alpha   90.00
_cell.angle_beta   90.00
_cell.angle_gamma   90.00
#
_symmetry.space_group_name_H-M   'P 1'
#
loop_
_entity.id
_entity.type
_entity.pdbx_description
1 polymer ?
#
loop_
_entity_poly.entity_id
_entity_poly.type
_entity_poly.pdbx_seq_one_letter_code
_entity_poly.pdbx_strand_id
1 'polypeptide(L)'
;MLGDDPPHEMPITILGAGRSVIGESVALDLRQDEVTRAVEDFLPITPRGAVRSSRDRRAGLRELGLPYETDIAITRHLASFLARSSTAVGEHHRAVVVIDGRLMVRPDSVLFNGGFFTPQVVRDRVSLALQSWFGRAPRMLTAGNLEAAVAIGAATYARLRAGVGPSMSLVKAGSGRAYFIAVRAPHTDGAITAVCVLARGTEEGTDARLGHPFTVTTNHPVSFALYSSAIRSDRSGDIVALDTDEVQQHTSLVTVLRYGRKSRHVELPVRLLVAFTEVGTLELWCESQSSEHRWRLQFQTRNGEEVEDGGPGEAVSTDVMVAEEAIIAAEDAIRSVFDGRDPDEADLGAENLVAHLEKTTGFGKSAWPVGVVRRLADALLAVADGRRRSAPLEARWLNLFGFCIRPGFGAAKDPWRVGEARKVYVAGITFTNSIQNRVEWLVLWQRAAGGFSAGQQCELAQRVMGEMGLSGKKAARLNPQEERESWRLLASLERLDAVARVRFGDEVVRRIGRDVDNVSVLGRLGARAPIYGPLTCVVPPADAARWINQLAALRRMTPDLAAAIVQIGALTGDPLRDVEESVRATARARLRDAGFDDDALRPLFEVVATSAADVNRVFGEPVPQGLRLEIQAGPRVSQDIR
;
A
#
# COMPACT_ATOMS: atom_id res chain seq x y z
N MET A 1 -26.20 23.45 24.90
CA MET A 1 -26.73 24.12 23.69
C MET A 1 -27.86 23.37 22.97
N LEU A 2 -27.92 22.03 22.96
CA LEU A 2 -29.02 21.25 22.33
C LEU A 2 -29.92 20.48 23.33
N GLY A 3 -29.90 20.86 24.61
CA GLY A 3 -30.75 20.25 25.64
C GLY A 3 -32.15 20.86 25.69
N ASP A 4 -32.97 20.42 26.65
CA ASP A 4 -34.39 20.84 26.75
C ASP A 4 -34.56 22.32 27.10
N ASP A 5 -33.60 22.92 27.80
CA ASP A 5 -33.57 24.35 28.16
C ASP A 5 -32.14 24.90 28.03
N PRO A 6 -31.66 25.20 26.80
CA PRO A 6 -30.30 25.63 26.57
C PRO A 6 -30.14 27.15 26.82
N PRO A 7 -28.98 27.61 27.31
CA PRO A 7 -28.71 29.04 27.37
C PRO A 7 -28.61 29.65 25.96
N HIS A 8 -28.90 30.94 25.83
CA HIS A 8 -28.81 31.66 24.55
C HIS A 8 -27.37 31.74 24.02
N GLU A 9 -26.40 31.87 24.92
CA GLU A 9 -24.98 31.89 24.62
C GLU A 9 -24.20 31.06 25.66
N MET A 10 -23.11 30.43 25.22
CA MET A 10 -22.22 29.68 26.08
C MET A 10 -20.76 29.95 25.70
N PRO A 11 -19.93 30.47 26.62
CA PRO A 11 -18.53 30.68 26.35
C PRO A 11 -17.81 29.34 26.18
N ILE A 12 -17.01 29.22 25.12
CA ILE A 12 -16.08 28.11 24.93
C ILE A 12 -14.66 28.63 24.77
N THR A 13 -13.72 27.89 25.34
CA THR A 13 -12.30 28.20 25.25
C THR A 13 -11.61 27.11 24.45
N ILE A 14 -11.07 27.48 23.30
CA ILE A 14 -10.23 26.58 22.50
C ILE A 14 -8.78 26.79 22.96
N LEU A 15 -8.18 25.75 23.51
CA LEU A 15 -6.79 25.75 23.95
C LEU A 15 -5.86 25.53 22.73
N GLY A 16 -4.76 26.27 22.66
CA GLY A 16 -3.70 26.03 21.66
C GLY A 16 -2.98 24.70 21.91
N ALA A 17 -2.31 24.16 20.87
CA ALA A 17 -1.58 22.89 20.94
C ALA A 17 -0.07 23.08 21.17
N GLY A 18 0.58 22.18 21.93
CA GLY A 18 2.05 22.13 22.08
C GLY A 18 2.64 23.07 23.13
N ARG A 19 3.78 23.73 22.85
CA ARG A 19 4.45 24.64 23.80
C ARG A 19 3.71 25.97 24.04
N SER A 20 2.60 26.23 23.32
CA SER A 20 1.81 27.48 23.39
C SER A 20 0.46 27.33 24.14
N VAL A 21 0.25 26.26 24.90
CA VAL A 21 -1.02 25.96 25.63
C VAL A 21 -1.50 27.10 26.54
N ILE A 22 -0.62 28.01 26.98
CA ILE A 22 -0.95 29.13 27.88
C ILE A 22 -1.00 30.49 27.14
N GLY A 23 -0.46 30.59 25.92
CA GLY A 23 -0.27 31.87 25.22
C GLY A 23 -1.32 32.22 24.16
N GLU A 24 -1.98 31.23 23.55
CA GLU A 24 -2.90 31.42 22.41
C GLU A 24 -4.25 30.71 22.63
N SER A 25 -4.86 30.87 23.81
CA SER A 25 -6.25 30.41 24.01
C SER A 25 -7.22 31.40 23.39
N VAL A 26 -8.14 30.92 22.56
CA VAL A 26 -9.21 31.72 21.96
C VAL A 26 -10.50 31.43 22.70
N ALA A 27 -11.04 32.45 23.37
CA ALA A 27 -12.37 32.40 23.94
C ALA A 27 -13.38 32.94 22.93
N LEU A 28 -14.47 32.20 22.70
CA LEU A 28 -15.57 32.61 21.82
C LEU A 28 -16.90 32.15 22.41
N ASP A 29 -17.95 32.92 22.16
CA ASP A 29 -19.30 32.60 22.62
C ASP A 29 -20.04 31.81 21.55
N LEU A 30 -20.40 30.56 21.85
CA LEU A 30 -21.28 29.76 21.01
C LEU A 30 -22.72 30.20 21.21
N ARG A 31 -23.40 30.60 20.14
CA ARG A 31 -24.82 30.96 20.21
C ARG A 31 -25.72 29.78 19.87
N GLN A 32 -26.90 29.74 20.48
CA GLN A 32 -27.88 28.67 20.27
C GLN A 32 -28.29 28.52 18.79
N ASP A 33 -28.46 29.63 18.09
CA ASP A 33 -28.85 29.66 16.68
C ASP A 33 -27.74 29.15 15.75
N GLU A 34 -26.47 29.36 16.10
CA GLU A 34 -25.32 28.81 15.37
C GLU A 34 -25.25 27.28 15.51
N VAL A 35 -25.43 26.76 16.73
CA VAL A 35 -25.46 25.31 16.97
C VAL A 35 -26.66 24.66 16.29
N THR A 36 -27.82 25.33 16.29
CA THR A 36 -29.02 24.83 15.60
C THR A 36 -28.80 24.79 14.09
N ARG A 37 -28.23 25.85 13.49
CA ARG A 37 -27.87 25.88 12.06
C ARG A 37 -26.88 24.78 11.70
N ALA A 38 -25.87 24.54 12.53
CA ALA A 38 -24.94 23.44 12.33
C ALA A 38 -25.67 22.08 12.28
N VAL A 39 -26.61 21.82 13.20
CA VAL A 39 -27.43 20.59 13.14
C VAL A 39 -28.23 20.50 11.85
N GLU A 40 -28.80 21.60 11.37
CA GLU A 40 -29.54 21.64 10.09
C GLU A 40 -28.64 21.37 8.87
N ASP A 41 -27.39 21.83 8.90
CA ASP A 41 -26.40 21.60 7.85
C ASP A 41 -25.89 20.15 7.84
N PHE A 42 -25.75 19.52 9.02
CA PHE A 42 -25.39 18.11 9.16
C PHE A 42 -26.58 17.18 8.85
N LEU A 43 -27.81 17.61 9.14
CA LEU A 43 -29.05 16.84 8.91
C LEU A 43 -30.06 17.62 8.04
N PRO A 44 -29.71 17.97 6.80
CA PRO A 44 -30.61 18.72 5.93
C PRO A 44 -31.76 17.82 5.47
N ILE A 45 -32.96 18.38 5.34
CA ILE A 45 -34.07 17.66 4.70
C ILE A 45 -33.81 17.65 3.20
N THR A 46 -33.32 16.52 2.70
CA THR A 46 -32.99 16.36 1.29
C THR A 46 -34.24 16.06 0.46
N PRO A 47 -34.24 16.40 -0.85
CA PRO A 47 -35.28 15.95 -1.75
C PRO A 47 -35.42 14.43 -1.77
N ARG A 48 -36.61 13.96 -2.14
CA ARG A 48 -36.89 12.54 -2.37
C ARG A 48 -35.91 11.95 -3.38
N GLY A 49 -35.38 10.75 -3.10
CA GLY A 49 -34.42 10.07 -3.99
C GLY A 49 -33.03 10.71 -4.09
N ALA A 50 -32.78 11.84 -3.43
CA ALA A 50 -31.47 12.50 -3.42
C ALA A 50 -30.48 11.71 -2.56
N VAL A 51 -29.58 10.99 -3.22
CA VAL A 51 -28.47 10.27 -2.59
C VAL A 51 -27.16 11.02 -2.81
N ARG A 52 -26.15 10.70 -2.02
CA ARG A 52 -24.76 11.12 -2.28
C ARG A 52 -24.34 10.78 -3.72
N SER A 53 -23.72 11.74 -4.41
CA SER A 53 -23.10 11.54 -5.74
C SER A 53 -21.86 10.65 -5.63
N SER A 54 -21.73 9.63 -6.49
CA SER A 54 -20.55 8.77 -6.56
C SER A 54 -19.29 9.48 -7.08
N ARG A 55 -19.47 10.61 -7.78
CA ARG A 55 -18.38 11.37 -8.43
C ARG A 55 -17.47 12.15 -7.48
N ASP A 56 -17.78 12.19 -6.18
CA ASP A 56 -16.96 12.91 -5.19
C ASP A 56 -15.86 12.07 -4.54
N ARG A 57 -15.56 10.86 -5.04
CA ARG A 57 -14.26 10.24 -4.82
C ARG A 57 -13.20 10.96 -5.67
N ARG A 58 -12.95 12.24 -5.40
CA ARG A 58 -11.66 12.83 -5.73
C ARG A 58 -10.64 12.08 -4.88
N ALA A 59 -9.94 11.12 -5.49
CA ALA A 59 -8.70 10.56 -4.95
C ALA A 59 -7.57 11.60 -5.05
N GLY A 60 -7.85 12.84 -4.63
CA GLY A 60 -6.86 13.87 -4.42
C GLY A 60 -6.35 13.69 -2.99
N LEU A 61 -5.03 13.59 -2.83
CA LEU A 61 -4.37 13.61 -1.52
C LEU A 61 -4.88 14.81 -0.73
N ARG A 62 -5.66 14.52 0.32
CA ARG A 62 -5.95 15.49 1.38
C ARG A 62 -4.66 15.74 2.13
N GLU A 63 -4.43 17.01 2.46
CA GLU A 63 -3.42 17.40 3.42
C GLU A 63 -3.59 16.60 4.71
N LEU A 64 -2.45 16.30 5.36
CA LEU A 64 -2.38 15.53 6.60
C LEU A 64 -3.43 16.01 7.62
N GLY A 65 -4.41 15.14 7.86
CA GLY A 65 -5.48 15.26 8.83
C GLY A 65 -6.53 14.18 8.54
N LEU A 66 -7.28 13.79 9.57
CA LEU A 66 -8.35 12.77 9.53
C LEU A 66 -9.10 12.80 8.18
N PRO A 67 -9.43 11.65 7.57
CA PRO A 67 -10.15 11.58 6.31
C PRO A 67 -11.61 12.06 6.49
N TYR A 68 -11.83 13.36 6.63
CA TYR A 68 -13.14 13.95 6.89
C TYR A 68 -14.07 13.70 5.73
N GLU A 69 -15.31 13.25 5.90
CA GLU A 69 -16.22 13.07 4.76
C GLU A 69 -16.39 14.39 3.95
N THR A 70 -16.34 14.36 2.61
CA THR A 70 -16.51 15.58 1.78
C THR A 70 -17.93 16.12 1.85
N ASP A 71 -18.90 15.22 1.98
CA ASP A 71 -20.31 15.56 2.13
C ASP A 71 -20.73 15.48 3.60
N ILE A 72 -20.82 16.62 4.28
CA ILE A 72 -21.22 16.68 5.70
C ILE A 72 -22.69 16.32 5.96
N ALA A 73 -23.52 16.22 4.92
CA ALA A 73 -24.95 15.95 5.07
C ALA A 73 -25.23 14.46 5.30
N ILE A 74 -25.32 14.07 6.57
CA ILE A 74 -25.59 12.70 7.03
C ILE A 74 -26.86 12.13 6.37
N THR A 75 -27.88 12.96 6.10
CA THR A 75 -29.13 12.53 5.46
C THR A 75 -28.92 12.04 4.02
N ARG A 76 -27.98 12.59 3.24
CA ARG A 76 -27.63 12.07 1.90
C ARG A 76 -26.94 10.70 1.98
N HIS A 77 -26.12 10.49 3.00
CA HIS A 77 -25.50 9.19 3.28
C HIS A 77 -26.53 8.16 3.71
N LEU A 78 -27.47 8.55 4.57
CA LEU A 78 -28.58 7.71 4.99
C LEU A 78 -29.46 7.30 3.79
N ALA A 79 -29.82 8.25 2.92
CA ALA A 79 -30.55 7.94 1.69
C ALA A 79 -29.76 6.98 0.78
N SER A 80 -28.46 7.21 0.63
CA SER A 80 -27.57 6.32 -0.14
C SER A 80 -27.48 4.92 0.47
N PHE A 81 -27.45 4.81 1.80
CA PHE A 81 -27.50 3.54 2.52
C PHE A 81 -28.81 2.79 2.28
N LEU A 82 -29.96 3.47 2.36
CA LEU A 82 -31.27 2.85 2.11
C LEU A 82 -31.44 2.42 0.65
N ALA A 83 -30.88 3.17 -0.30
CA ALA A 83 -30.82 2.79 -1.71
C ALA A 83 -29.94 1.56 -1.94
N ARG A 84 -28.71 1.51 -1.41
CA ARG A 84 -27.86 0.32 -1.52
C ARG A 84 -28.46 -0.91 -0.84
N SER A 85 -29.23 -0.68 0.23
CA SER A 85 -29.88 -1.77 0.96
C SER A 85 -31.00 -2.43 0.14
N SER A 86 -31.58 -1.78 -0.87
CA SER A 86 -32.61 -2.44 -1.69
C SER A 86 -32.02 -3.57 -2.53
N THR A 87 -30.81 -3.39 -3.05
CA THR A 87 -30.07 -4.45 -3.76
C THR A 87 -29.75 -5.61 -2.81
N ALA A 88 -29.39 -5.30 -1.57
CA ALA A 88 -29.05 -6.29 -0.56
C ALA A 88 -30.22 -7.19 -0.13
N VAL A 89 -31.38 -6.58 0.08
CA VAL A 89 -32.58 -7.26 0.59
C VAL A 89 -33.37 -7.94 -0.54
N GLY A 90 -33.09 -7.55 -1.80
CA GLY A 90 -33.77 -8.02 -2.99
C GLY A 90 -34.91 -7.08 -3.39
N GLU A 91 -34.98 -6.77 -4.67
CA GLU A 91 -35.89 -5.74 -5.22
C GLU A 91 -37.38 -6.04 -4.99
N HIS A 92 -37.72 -7.32 -4.84
CA HIS A 92 -39.10 -7.78 -4.61
C HIS A 92 -39.50 -7.80 -3.13
N HIS A 93 -38.61 -7.44 -2.20
CA HIS A 93 -38.93 -7.45 -0.79
C HIS A 93 -39.94 -6.34 -0.44
N ARG A 94 -40.91 -6.64 0.45
CA ARG A 94 -42.02 -5.73 0.82
C ARG A 94 -41.60 -4.34 1.32
N ALA A 95 -40.37 -4.24 1.84
CA ALA A 95 -39.82 -2.99 2.37
C ALA A 95 -39.16 -2.13 1.28
N VAL A 96 -38.92 -2.69 0.09
CA VAL A 96 -38.36 -1.96 -1.04
C VAL A 96 -39.47 -1.20 -1.75
N VAL A 97 -39.26 0.10 -1.93
CA VAL A 97 -40.19 1.02 -2.60
C VAL A 97 -39.44 1.86 -3.63
N VAL A 98 -40.16 2.30 -4.66
CA VAL A 98 -39.62 3.25 -5.65
C VAL A 98 -39.93 4.67 -5.21
N ILE A 99 -38.89 5.48 -4.99
CA ILE A 99 -38.97 6.89 -4.65
C ILE A 99 -38.26 7.67 -5.76
N ASP A 100 -39.00 8.50 -6.50
CA ASP A 100 -38.50 9.31 -7.63
C ASP A 100 -37.60 8.51 -8.61
N GLY A 101 -38.08 7.33 -9.00
CA GLY A 101 -37.39 6.44 -9.95
C GLY A 101 -36.24 5.62 -9.35
N ARG A 102 -36.00 5.70 -8.03
CA ARG A 102 -34.93 4.97 -7.33
C ARG A 102 -35.49 3.96 -6.34
N LEU A 103 -34.96 2.74 -6.35
CA LEU A 103 -35.28 1.72 -5.33
C LEU A 103 -34.61 2.06 -3.99
N MET A 104 -35.39 2.01 -2.90
CA MET A 104 -34.92 2.26 -1.54
C MET A 104 -35.64 1.35 -0.54
N VAL A 105 -34.95 0.95 0.53
CA VAL A 105 -35.61 0.30 1.68
C VAL A 105 -36.29 1.36 2.54
N ARG A 106 -37.60 1.19 2.78
CA ARG A 106 -38.38 1.98 3.71
C ARG A 106 -38.34 1.35 5.11
N PRO A 107 -37.76 2.02 6.13
CA PRO A 107 -37.75 1.49 7.50
C PRO A 107 -39.14 1.55 8.14
N ASP A 108 -39.55 0.48 8.83
CA ASP A 108 -40.76 0.47 9.67
C ASP A 108 -40.50 1.05 11.07
N SER A 109 -39.26 0.92 11.55
CA SER A 109 -38.84 1.39 12.88
C SER A 109 -37.39 1.86 12.84
N VAL A 110 -37.05 2.80 13.73
CA VAL A 110 -35.70 3.36 13.87
C VAL A 110 -35.27 3.27 15.33
N LEU A 111 -34.10 2.68 15.56
CA LEU A 111 -33.41 2.68 16.84
C LEU A 111 -32.17 3.57 16.73
N PHE A 112 -32.05 4.56 17.62
CA PHE A 112 -30.89 5.45 17.66
C PHE A 112 -29.83 4.90 18.62
N ASN A 113 -28.56 5.19 18.34
CA ASN A 113 -27.42 4.78 19.16
C ASN A 113 -26.26 5.79 19.01
N GLY A 114 -25.54 6.06 20.10
CA GLY A 114 -24.43 7.00 20.16
C GLY A 114 -24.82 8.41 20.60
N GLY A 115 -23.86 9.13 21.22
CA GLY A 115 -24.10 10.43 21.86
C GLY A 115 -24.57 11.54 20.92
N PHE A 116 -24.28 11.45 19.62
CA PHE A 116 -24.81 12.37 18.62
C PHE A 116 -26.34 12.44 18.63
N PHE A 117 -27.01 11.33 18.93
CA PHE A 117 -28.47 11.25 18.97
C PHE A 117 -29.05 11.50 20.37
N THR A 118 -28.25 11.86 21.37
CA THR A 118 -28.73 12.23 22.71
C THR A 118 -29.72 13.40 22.66
N PRO A 119 -29.47 14.49 21.90
CA PRO A 119 -30.44 15.57 21.74
C PRO A 119 -31.69 15.14 20.97
N GLN A 120 -32.87 15.53 21.44
CA GLN A 120 -34.14 15.18 20.79
C GLN A 120 -34.28 15.81 19.40
N VAL A 121 -33.84 17.06 19.23
CA VAL A 121 -33.89 17.79 17.95
C VAL A 121 -33.18 17.05 16.81
N VAL A 122 -32.08 16.35 17.09
CA VAL A 122 -31.34 15.55 16.11
C VAL A 122 -32.17 14.35 15.66
N ARG A 123 -32.79 13.63 16.61
CA ARG A 123 -33.63 12.46 16.32
C ARG A 123 -34.89 12.85 15.54
N ASP A 124 -35.52 13.96 15.92
CA ASP A 124 -36.70 14.50 15.26
C ASP A 124 -36.37 14.93 13.82
N ARG A 125 -35.19 15.49 13.60
CA ARG A 125 -34.72 15.85 12.25
C ARG A 125 -34.53 14.65 11.34
N VAL A 126 -33.97 13.54 11.85
CA VAL A 126 -33.87 12.28 11.10
C VAL A 126 -35.26 11.71 10.81
N SER A 127 -36.16 11.73 11.79
CA SER A 127 -37.55 11.30 11.61
C SER A 127 -38.26 12.10 10.53
N LEU A 128 -38.09 13.43 10.52
CA LEU A 128 -38.64 14.32 9.51
C LEU A 128 -38.06 14.04 8.11
N ALA A 129 -36.76 13.78 8.00
CA ALA A 129 -36.13 13.40 6.73
C ALA A 129 -36.70 12.08 6.19
N LEU A 130 -36.85 11.06 7.05
CA LEU A 130 -37.45 9.80 6.65
C LEU A 130 -38.93 9.97 6.27
N GLN A 131 -39.69 10.80 7.01
CA GLN A 131 -41.07 11.12 6.67
C GLN A 131 -41.18 11.86 5.34
N SER A 132 -40.29 12.80 5.04
CA SER A 132 -40.31 13.55 3.77
C SER A 132 -40.04 12.61 2.60
N TRP A 133 -39.14 11.64 2.76
CA TRP A 133 -38.81 10.64 1.74
C TRP A 133 -39.93 9.64 1.50
N PHE A 134 -40.50 9.07 2.56
CA PHE A 134 -41.41 7.93 2.48
C PHE A 134 -42.89 8.27 2.69
N GLY A 135 -43.21 9.54 2.95
CA GLY A 135 -44.57 10.02 3.21
C GLY A 135 -45.14 9.63 4.59
N ARG A 136 -44.41 8.84 5.39
CA ARG A 136 -44.80 8.40 6.72
C ARG A 136 -43.57 8.31 7.62
N ALA A 137 -43.69 8.82 8.85
CA ALA A 137 -42.63 8.69 9.85
C ALA A 137 -42.54 7.23 10.36
N PRO A 138 -41.33 6.66 10.49
CA PRO A 138 -41.14 5.35 11.09
C PRO A 138 -41.39 5.39 12.59
N ARG A 139 -41.66 4.23 13.20
CA ARG A 139 -41.77 4.14 14.66
C ARG A 139 -40.39 4.34 15.31
N MET A 140 -40.24 5.39 16.11
CA MET A 140 -39.02 5.62 16.88
C MET A 140 -39.02 4.71 18.11
N LEU A 141 -37.99 3.87 18.24
CA LEU A 141 -37.80 2.99 19.39
C LEU A 141 -37.06 3.74 20.50
N THR A 142 -37.51 3.55 21.74
CA THR A 142 -36.91 4.18 22.93
C THR A 142 -35.77 3.32 23.46
N ALA A 143 -34.62 3.94 23.71
CA ALA A 143 -33.49 3.34 24.41
C ALA A 143 -33.19 4.15 25.69
N GLY A 144 -32.86 3.48 26.78
CA GLY A 144 -32.66 4.14 28.09
C GLY A 144 -31.42 5.04 28.14
N ASN A 145 -30.30 4.58 27.58
CA ASN A 145 -29.07 5.37 27.48
C ASN A 145 -28.44 5.15 26.10
N LEU A 146 -28.45 6.19 25.26
CA LEU A 146 -27.96 6.14 23.88
C LEU A 146 -26.44 6.05 23.79
N GLU A 147 -25.72 6.62 24.76
CA GLU A 147 -24.26 6.60 24.82
C GLU A 147 -23.73 5.24 25.28
N ALA A 148 -24.42 4.61 26.23
CA ALA A 148 -24.06 3.30 26.76
C ALA A 148 -24.67 2.12 25.99
N ALA A 149 -25.55 2.35 25.01
CA ALA A 149 -26.31 1.30 24.35
C ALA A 149 -25.43 0.20 23.72
N VAL A 150 -24.29 0.57 23.11
CA VAL A 150 -23.31 -0.40 22.58
C VAL A 150 -22.69 -1.24 23.70
N ALA A 151 -22.23 -0.60 24.78
CA ALA A 151 -21.59 -1.29 25.90
C ALA A 151 -22.57 -2.24 26.61
N ILE A 152 -23.82 -1.81 26.79
CA ILE A 152 -24.90 -2.64 27.34
C ILE A 152 -25.17 -3.85 26.43
N GLY A 153 -25.22 -3.63 25.11
CA GLY A 153 -25.36 -4.71 24.12
C GLY A 153 -24.22 -5.72 24.19
N ALA A 154 -22.98 -5.26 24.25
CA ALA A 154 -21.79 -6.10 24.36
C ALA A 154 -21.76 -6.91 25.67
N ALA A 155 -22.07 -6.28 26.81
CA ALA A 155 -22.16 -6.96 28.10
C ALA A 155 -23.28 -8.00 28.13
N THR A 156 -24.44 -7.69 27.52
CA THR A 156 -25.56 -8.63 27.39
C THR A 156 -25.18 -9.81 26.51
N TYR A 157 -24.53 -9.57 25.38
CA TYR A 157 -24.02 -10.62 24.48
C TYR A 157 -23.03 -11.54 25.20
N ALA A 158 -22.06 -10.98 25.92
CA ALA A 158 -21.08 -11.76 26.70
C ALA A 158 -21.76 -12.63 27.78
N ARG A 159 -22.77 -12.10 28.48
CA ARG A 159 -23.55 -12.85 29.47
C ARG A 159 -24.34 -14.00 28.85
N LEU A 160 -24.99 -13.76 27.71
CA LEU A 160 -25.72 -14.80 26.98
C LEU A 160 -24.79 -15.92 26.51
N ARG A 161 -23.59 -15.58 26.01
CA ARG A 161 -22.56 -16.57 25.65
C ARG A 161 -22.08 -17.39 26.84
N ALA A 162 -21.93 -16.76 28.00
CA ALA A 162 -21.53 -17.45 29.23
C ALA A 162 -22.65 -18.30 29.85
N GLY A 163 -23.87 -18.32 29.27
CA GLY A 163 -25.02 -19.00 29.83
C GLY A 163 -25.57 -18.36 31.11
N VAL A 164 -25.24 -17.08 31.36
CA VAL A 164 -25.59 -16.37 32.60
C VAL A 164 -26.79 -15.44 32.37
N GLY A 165 -27.95 -15.84 32.89
CA GLY A 165 -29.18 -15.05 32.85
C GLY A 165 -30.32 -15.75 32.10
N PRO A 166 -31.45 -15.05 31.85
CA PRO A 166 -32.57 -15.63 31.13
C PRO A 166 -32.15 -16.05 29.72
N SER A 167 -32.64 -17.21 29.27
CA SER A 167 -32.41 -17.70 27.91
C SER A 167 -33.05 -16.75 26.90
N MET A 168 -32.21 -16.01 26.18
CA MET A 168 -32.60 -15.20 25.03
C MET A 168 -31.90 -15.73 23.78
N SER A 169 -32.50 -15.50 22.61
CA SER A 169 -31.87 -15.85 21.34
C SER A 169 -30.63 -14.98 21.11
N LEU A 170 -29.50 -15.61 20.80
CA LEU A 170 -28.29 -14.91 20.38
C LEU A 170 -28.52 -14.36 18.96
N VAL A 171 -28.35 -13.06 18.79
CA VAL A 171 -28.35 -12.45 17.44
C VAL A 171 -27.03 -12.85 16.77
N LYS A 172 -27.11 -13.65 15.71
CA LYS A 172 -25.97 -13.95 14.86
C LYS A 172 -25.86 -12.87 13.79
N ALA A 173 -24.72 -12.18 13.74
CA ALA A 173 -24.39 -11.29 12.64
C ALA A 173 -23.54 -12.08 11.63
N GLY A 174 -24.06 -12.33 10.44
CA GLY A 174 -23.24 -12.84 9.34
C GLY A 174 -22.32 -11.75 8.79
N SER A 175 -21.35 -12.11 7.96
CA SER A 175 -20.42 -11.16 7.34
C SER A 175 -21.19 -10.02 6.65
N GLY A 176 -20.85 -8.77 6.98
CA GLY A 176 -21.45 -7.58 6.36
C GLY A 176 -21.06 -7.37 4.90
N ARG A 177 -20.04 -8.11 4.42
CA ARG A 177 -19.45 -7.97 3.08
C ARG A 177 -19.17 -9.32 2.44
N ALA A 178 -19.17 -9.37 1.12
CA ALA A 178 -18.53 -10.45 0.38
C ALA A 178 -17.03 -10.15 0.22
N TYR A 179 -16.18 -11.18 0.28
CA TYR A 179 -14.73 -11.06 0.12
C TYR A 179 -14.24 -11.89 -1.06
N PHE A 180 -13.25 -11.38 -1.79
CA PHE A 180 -12.74 -11.97 -3.02
C PHE A 180 -11.21 -11.94 -3.06
N ILE A 181 -10.58 -12.95 -3.64
CA ILE A 181 -9.14 -12.96 -3.94
C ILE A 181 -8.97 -12.92 -5.45
N ALA A 182 -8.17 -11.99 -5.97
CA ALA A 182 -7.84 -11.96 -7.40
C ALA A 182 -7.07 -13.22 -7.81
N VAL A 183 -7.42 -13.75 -8.98
CA VAL A 183 -6.75 -14.90 -9.60
C VAL A 183 -6.16 -14.48 -10.94
N ARG A 184 -4.98 -15.01 -11.25
CA ARG A 184 -4.40 -14.88 -12.58
C ARG A 184 -5.14 -15.80 -13.56
N ALA A 185 -5.89 -15.20 -14.49
CA ALA A 185 -6.60 -15.87 -15.58
C ALA A 185 -6.28 -15.17 -16.93
N PRO A 186 -6.55 -15.81 -18.09
CA PRO A 186 -6.46 -15.13 -19.39
C PRO A 186 -7.38 -13.93 -19.45
N HIS A 187 -6.88 -12.87 -20.08
CA HIS A 187 -7.42 -11.52 -20.03
C HIS A 187 -8.88 -11.43 -20.51
N THR A 188 -9.69 -10.68 -19.75
CA THR A 188 -10.99 -10.16 -20.19
C THR A 188 -10.97 -8.66 -19.87
N ASP A 189 -11.16 -7.80 -20.87
CA ASP A 189 -10.95 -6.35 -20.74
C ASP A 189 -11.76 -5.74 -19.58
N GLY A 190 -11.08 -4.93 -18.76
CA GLY A 190 -11.70 -4.05 -17.77
C GLY A 190 -12.18 -4.69 -16.46
N ALA A 191 -12.11 -6.01 -16.29
CA ALA A 191 -12.61 -6.69 -15.11
C ALA A 191 -11.56 -7.56 -14.39
N ILE A 192 -11.56 -7.50 -13.05
CA ILE A 192 -10.66 -8.30 -12.23
C ILE A 192 -11.27 -9.68 -12.05
N THR A 193 -10.64 -10.72 -12.59
CA THR A 193 -11.06 -12.10 -12.29
C THR A 193 -10.68 -12.46 -10.86
N ALA A 194 -11.66 -12.87 -10.05
CA ALA A 194 -11.47 -13.20 -8.66
C ALA A 194 -12.32 -14.40 -8.23
N VAL A 195 -11.90 -15.08 -7.18
CA VAL A 195 -12.73 -16.08 -6.49
C VAL A 195 -13.41 -15.43 -5.29
N CYS A 196 -14.71 -15.60 -5.14
CA CYS A 196 -15.42 -15.25 -3.91
C CYS A 196 -15.00 -16.21 -2.78
N VAL A 197 -14.28 -15.71 -1.78
CA VAL A 197 -13.80 -16.52 -0.66
C VAL A 197 -14.77 -16.57 0.51
N LEU A 198 -15.54 -15.49 0.71
CA LEU A 198 -16.57 -15.42 1.74
C LEU A 198 -17.80 -14.72 1.18
N ALA A 199 -18.93 -15.41 1.15
CA ALA A 199 -20.19 -14.81 0.77
C ALA A 199 -20.66 -13.80 1.84
N ARG A 200 -21.43 -12.81 1.41
CA ARG A 200 -22.09 -11.90 2.34
C ARG A 200 -23.15 -12.67 3.14
N GLY A 201 -23.24 -12.37 4.43
CA GLY A 201 -24.17 -13.02 5.35
C GLY A 201 -23.70 -14.39 5.86
N THR A 202 -22.50 -14.86 5.49
CA THR A 202 -21.92 -16.08 6.07
C THR A 202 -21.81 -15.94 7.58
N GLU A 203 -22.33 -16.92 8.33
CA GLU A 203 -22.29 -16.94 9.79
C GLU A 203 -20.86 -17.05 10.30
N GLU A 204 -20.54 -16.36 11.39
CA GLU A 204 -19.29 -16.55 12.12
C GLU A 204 -19.14 -18.01 12.58
N GLY A 205 -17.90 -18.50 12.59
CA GLY A 205 -17.58 -19.92 12.82
C GLY A 205 -17.69 -20.79 11.56
N THR A 206 -17.94 -20.22 10.38
CA THR A 206 -18.01 -20.98 9.12
C THR A 206 -16.62 -21.28 8.58
N ASP A 207 -16.36 -22.57 8.33
CA ASP A 207 -15.23 -23.06 7.53
C ASP A 207 -15.71 -23.49 6.14
N ALA A 208 -14.99 -23.07 5.09
CA ALA A 208 -15.26 -23.45 3.71
C ALA A 208 -14.00 -23.97 3.01
N ARG A 209 -14.17 -24.95 2.12
CA ARG A 209 -13.10 -25.47 1.25
C ARG A 209 -13.48 -25.21 -0.18
N LEU A 210 -12.66 -24.45 -0.91
CA LEU A 210 -12.92 -24.06 -2.29
C LEU A 210 -12.07 -24.92 -3.24
N GLY A 211 -12.74 -25.67 -4.12
CA GLY A 211 -12.15 -26.73 -4.93
C GLY A 211 -12.06 -26.42 -6.42
N HIS A 212 -11.48 -25.29 -6.81
CA HIS A 212 -11.09 -25.04 -8.21
C HIS A 212 -9.65 -25.52 -8.46
N PRO A 213 -9.23 -25.70 -9.73
CA PRO A 213 -7.84 -26.03 -10.07
C PRO A 213 -6.93 -24.80 -9.88
N PHE A 214 -6.73 -24.42 -8.61
CA PHE A 214 -5.84 -23.34 -8.24
C PHE A 214 -4.40 -23.83 -8.23
N THR A 215 -3.49 -23.01 -8.75
CA THR A 215 -2.05 -23.22 -8.60
C THR A 215 -1.40 -22.02 -7.94
N VAL A 216 -0.33 -22.28 -7.20
CA VAL A 216 0.52 -21.24 -6.59
C VAL A 216 1.97 -21.46 -6.95
N THR A 217 2.70 -20.36 -7.12
CA THR A 217 4.14 -20.40 -7.35
C THR A 217 4.88 -20.50 -6.02
N THR A 218 5.72 -21.52 -5.86
CA THR A 218 6.53 -21.71 -4.65
C THR A 218 7.95 -21.19 -4.78
N ASN A 219 8.55 -20.85 -3.62
CA ASN A 219 9.92 -20.37 -3.48
C ASN A 219 10.24 -19.07 -4.23
N HIS A 220 9.22 -18.33 -4.67
CA HIS A 220 9.31 -17.01 -5.29
C HIS A 220 8.33 -16.03 -4.60
N PRO A 221 8.66 -14.73 -4.48
CA PRO A 221 7.72 -13.75 -3.99
C PRO A 221 6.47 -13.72 -4.85
N VAL A 222 5.31 -13.70 -4.20
CA VAL A 222 4.01 -13.63 -4.85
C VAL A 222 3.06 -12.70 -4.10
N SER A 223 2.14 -12.06 -4.82
CA SER A 223 1.16 -11.12 -4.26
C SER A 223 -0.26 -11.65 -4.33
N PHE A 224 -0.99 -11.56 -3.22
CA PHE A 224 -2.42 -11.87 -3.14
C PHE A 224 -3.20 -10.59 -2.89
N ALA A 225 -4.04 -10.18 -3.84
CA ALA A 225 -4.90 -9.01 -3.71
C ALA A 225 -6.30 -9.42 -3.20
N LEU A 226 -6.70 -8.87 -2.06
CA LEU A 226 -8.02 -9.08 -1.45
C LEU A 226 -8.94 -7.91 -1.79
N TYR A 227 -10.19 -8.22 -2.12
CA TYR A 227 -11.24 -7.26 -2.39
C TYR A 227 -12.45 -7.55 -1.52
N SER A 228 -13.28 -6.54 -1.26
CA SER A 228 -14.54 -6.73 -0.55
C SER A 228 -15.66 -5.86 -1.11
N SER A 229 -16.89 -6.34 -1.06
CA SER A 229 -18.08 -5.59 -1.50
C SER A 229 -19.21 -5.67 -0.47
N ALA A 230 -19.91 -4.55 -0.27
CA ALA A 230 -21.12 -4.50 0.54
C ALA A 230 -22.41 -4.77 -0.26
N ILE A 231 -22.32 -4.76 -1.60
CA ILE A 231 -23.49 -4.85 -2.49
C ILE A 231 -23.57 -6.19 -3.23
N ARG A 232 -22.43 -6.86 -3.43
CA ARG A 232 -22.38 -8.16 -4.10
C ARG A 232 -22.88 -9.30 -3.21
N SER A 233 -23.45 -10.33 -3.85
CA SER A 233 -24.12 -11.47 -3.23
C SER A 233 -23.69 -12.82 -3.84
N ASP A 234 -22.47 -12.86 -4.41
CA ASP A 234 -21.88 -14.08 -4.98
C ASP A 234 -21.70 -15.19 -3.94
N ARG A 235 -21.71 -16.46 -4.39
CA ARG A 235 -21.52 -17.61 -3.50
C ARG A 235 -20.04 -17.88 -3.27
N SER A 236 -19.70 -18.39 -2.09
CA SER A 236 -18.34 -18.84 -1.80
C SER A 236 -17.90 -19.90 -2.83
N GLY A 237 -16.78 -19.64 -3.50
CA GLY A 237 -16.25 -20.45 -4.59
C GLY A 237 -16.57 -19.93 -5.99
N ASP A 238 -17.49 -18.98 -6.17
CA ASP A 238 -17.77 -18.46 -7.52
C ASP A 238 -16.54 -17.74 -8.09
N ILE A 239 -16.19 -18.03 -9.34
CA ILE A 239 -15.21 -17.24 -10.11
C ILE A 239 -15.98 -16.12 -10.80
N VAL A 240 -15.64 -14.88 -10.46
CA VAL A 240 -16.40 -13.69 -10.85
C VAL A 240 -15.48 -12.66 -11.50
N ALA A 241 -16.08 -11.85 -12.37
CA ALA A 241 -15.49 -10.64 -12.91
C ALA A 241 -15.92 -9.47 -12.02
N LEU A 242 -14.95 -8.83 -11.36
CA LEU A 242 -15.19 -7.67 -10.49
C LEU A 242 -14.93 -6.38 -11.24
N ASP A 243 -15.92 -5.50 -11.24
CA ASP A 243 -15.74 -4.09 -11.60
C ASP A 243 -15.14 -3.33 -10.41
N THR A 244 -14.16 -2.46 -10.68
CA THR A 244 -13.50 -1.60 -9.68
C THR A 244 -14.47 -0.69 -8.94
N ASP A 245 -15.62 -0.33 -9.52
CA ASP A 245 -16.61 0.52 -8.86
C ASP A 245 -17.46 -0.22 -7.81
N GLU A 246 -17.56 -1.54 -7.90
CA GLU A 246 -18.40 -2.37 -7.03
C GLU A 246 -17.64 -2.95 -5.82
N VAL A 247 -16.32 -2.86 -5.83
CA VAL A 247 -15.44 -3.48 -4.84
C VAL A 247 -14.44 -2.51 -4.24
N GLN A 248 -14.08 -2.74 -3.00
CA GLN A 248 -13.00 -2.05 -2.31
C GLN A 248 -11.79 -2.98 -2.26
N GLN A 249 -10.65 -2.51 -2.78
CA GLN A 249 -9.38 -3.22 -2.68
C GLN A 249 -8.75 -3.01 -1.30
N HIS A 250 -8.22 -4.09 -0.73
CA HIS A 250 -7.43 -4.08 0.51
C HIS A 250 -5.93 -4.17 0.21
N THR A 251 -5.11 -3.86 1.22
CA THR A 251 -3.65 -4.04 1.14
C THR A 251 -3.31 -5.46 0.71
N SER A 252 -2.59 -5.57 -0.40
CA SER A 252 -2.22 -6.88 -0.96
C SER A 252 -1.16 -7.55 -0.09
N LEU A 253 -1.31 -8.85 0.13
CA LEU A 253 -0.35 -9.66 0.88
C LEU A 253 0.76 -10.11 -0.06
N VAL A 254 2.00 -9.67 0.18
CA VAL A 254 3.18 -10.19 -0.52
C VAL A 254 3.88 -11.22 0.37
N THR A 255 4.05 -12.44 -0.11
CA THR A 255 4.66 -13.54 0.65
C THR A 255 5.39 -14.52 -0.26
N VAL A 256 6.20 -15.42 0.31
CA VAL A 256 6.84 -16.53 -0.40
C VAL A 256 6.31 -17.84 0.13
N LEU A 257 5.64 -18.62 -0.72
CA LEU A 257 5.16 -19.95 -0.34
C LEU A 257 6.32 -20.96 -0.43
N ARG A 258 6.88 -21.35 0.71
CA ARG A 258 8.05 -22.24 0.77
C ARG A 258 7.65 -23.70 0.56
N TYR A 259 8.36 -24.40 -0.32
CA TYR A 259 8.14 -25.81 -0.61
C TYR A 259 9.47 -26.56 -0.83
N GLY A 260 9.68 -27.63 -0.05
CA GLY A 260 10.88 -28.47 -0.11
C GLY A 260 12.16 -27.82 0.47
N ARG A 261 13.23 -28.61 0.56
CA ARG A 261 14.55 -28.19 1.12
C ARG A 261 15.50 -27.54 0.10
N LYS A 262 15.17 -27.58 -1.19
CA LYS A 262 15.95 -26.96 -2.28
C LYS A 262 15.10 -25.84 -2.89
N SER A 263 15.69 -24.67 -3.13
CA SER A 263 15.05 -23.49 -3.73
C SER A 263 14.69 -23.69 -5.21
N ARG A 264 14.02 -24.79 -5.56
CA ARG A 264 13.49 -25.03 -6.91
C ARG A 264 12.14 -24.35 -7.03
N HIS A 265 11.97 -23.61 -8.12
CA HIS A 265 10.71 -23.00 -8.52
C HIS A 265 9.74 -24.10 -8.99
N VAL A 266 8.62 -24.28 -8.29
CA VAL A 266 7.60 -25.29 -8.59
C VAL A 266 6.22 -24.64 -8.52
N GLU A 267 5.40 -24.80 -9.56
CA GLU A 267 3.96 -24.52 -9.49
C GLU A 267 3.28 -25.71 -8.81
N LEU A 268 2.49 -25.44 -7.76
CA LEU A 268 1.79 -26.49 -7.01
C LEU A 268 0.27 -26.30 -7.09
N PRO A 269 -0.48 -27.38 -7.33
CA PRO A 269 -1.92 -27.37 -7.18
C PRO A 269 -2.30 -27.22 -5.71
N VAL A 270 -3.22 -26.31 -5.40
CA VAL A 270 -3.68 -26.03 -4.04
C VAL A 270 -5.20 -26.04 -3.92
N ARG A 271 -5.69 -26.15 -2.69
CA ARG A 271 -7.06 -25.82 -2.29
C ARG A 271 -7.02 -24.57 -1.42
N LEU A 272 -8.06 -23.75 -1.54
CA LEU A 272 -8.25 -22.66 -0.59
C LEU A 272 -9.13 -23.13 0.57
N LEU A 273 -8.62 -22.99 1.77
CA LEU A 273 -9.40 -23.10 3.00
C LEU A 273 -9.72 -21.69 3.47
N VAL A 274 -10.96 -21.48 3.85
CA VAL A 274 -11.46 -20.21 4.37
C VAL A 274 -12.09 -20.48 5.73
N ALA A 275 -11.74 -19.69 6.74
CA ALA A 275 -12.41 -19.69 8.03
C ALA A 275 -12.86 -18.27 8.35
N PHE A 276 -14.13 -18.10 8.67
CA PHE A 276 -14.65 -16.85 9.22
C PHE A 276 -14.81 -17.00 10.71
N THR A 277 -13.90 -16.40 11.48
CA THR A 277 -13.81 -16.61 12.93
C THR A 277 -14.94 -15.92 13.70
N GLU A 278 -15.18 -16.35 14.94
CA GLU A 278 -16.13 -15.74 15.90
C GLU A 278 -15.81 -14.28 16.29
N VAL A 279 -14.64 -13.77 15.89
CA VAL A 279 -14.22 -12.38 16.13
C VAL A 279 -14.29 -11.52 14.85
N GLY A 280 -14.92 -12.03 13.79
CA GLY A 280 -15.09 -11.33 12.51
C GLY A 280 -13.82 -11.28 11.65
N THR A 281 -12.81 -12.11 11.95
CA THR A 281 -11.57 -12.20 11.14
C THR A 281 -11.73 -13.26 10.05
N LEU A 282 -11.37 -12.89 8.82
CA LEU A 282 -11.24 -13.81 7.69
C LEU A 282 -9.85 -14.44 7.68
N GLU A 283 -9.77 -15.75 7.83
CA GLU A 283 -8.53 -16.51 7.72
C GLU A 283 -8.54 -17.36 6.44
N LEU A 284 -7.42 -17.30 5.71
CA LEU A 284 -7.27 -17.96 4.42
C LEU A 284 -6.04 -18.86 4.45
N TRP A 285 -6.12 -20.04 3.83
CA TRP A 285 -4.96 -20.92 3.64
C TRP A 285 -4.92 -21.51 2.25
N CYS A 286 -3.71 -21.64 1.72
CA CYS A 286 -3.41 -22.49 0.56
C CYS A 286 -2.95 -23.85 1.09
N GLU A 287 -3.71 -24.91 0.84
CA GLU A 287 -3.35 -26.30 1.17
C GLU A 287 -2.88 -27.01 -0.11
N SER A 288 -1.68 -27.57 -0.09
CA SER A 288 -1.13 -28.33 -1.22
C SER A 288 -1.98 -29.58 -1.49
N GLN A 289 -2.32 -29.84 -2.74
CA GLN A 289 -3.01 -31.08 -3.13
C GLN A 289 -2.05 -32.27 -3.29
N SER A 290 -0.75 -32.00 -3.45
CA SER A 290 0.29 -33.01 -3.72
C SER A 290 1.22 -33.30 -2.53
N SER A 291 0.97 -32.70 -1.36
CA SER A 291 1.83 -32.80 -0.17
C SER A 291 1.08 -32.30 1.07
N GLU A 292 1.63 -32.52 2.27
CA GLU A 292 1.05 -32.07 3.55
C GLU A 292 1.24 -30.56 3.83
N HIS A 293 1.83 -29.80 2.91
CA HIS A 293 2.11 -28.37 3.15
C HIS A 293 0.84 -27.52 3.13
N ARG A 294 0.73 -26.61 4.11
CA ARG A 294 -0.34 -25.60 4.21
C ARG A 294 0.27 -24.25 4.54
N TRP A 295 -0.10 -23.21 3.78
CA TRP A 295 0.37 -21.83 3.98
C TRP A 295 -0.79 -20.93 4.38
N ARG A 296 -0.63 -20.18 5.47
CA ARG A 296 -1.62 -19.22 5.96
C ARG A 296 -1.43 -17.87 5.25
N LEU A 297 -2.52 -17.30 4.73
CA LEU A 297 -2.60 -15.96 4.17
C LEU A 297 -3.35 -15.07 5.18
N GLN A 298 -2.63 -14.15 5.84
CA GLN A 298 -3.24 -13.25 6.81
C GLN A 298 -3.51 -11.90 6.15
N PHE A 299 -4.78 -11.51 6.14
CA PHE A 299 -5.22 -10.18 5.74
C PHE A 299 -5.77 -9.47 6.97
N GLN A 300 -5.37 -8.22 7.19
CA GLN A 300 -5.98 -7.40 8.23
C GLN A 300 -7.35 -6.93 7.73
N THR A 301 -8.44 -7.48 8.28
CA THR A 301 -9.81 -7.18 7.84
C THR A 301 -10.53 -6.11 8.66
N ARG A 302 -9.83 -5.46 9.60
CA ARG A 302 -10.47 -4.41 10.42
C ARG A 302 -10.92 -3.26 9.53
N ASN A 303 -12.15 -2.81 9.80
CA ASN A 303 -12.85 -1.71 9.15
C ASN A 303 -11.91 -0.57 8.78
N GLY A 304 -12.13 0.03 7.61
CA GLY A 304 -11.42 1.22 7.13
C GLY A 304 -11.73 2.49 7.95
N GLU A 305 -11.54 2.43 9.25
CA GLU A 305 -11.20 3.58 10.08
C GLU A 305 -9.68 3.55 10.25
N GLU A 306 -9.02 4.40 9.46
CA GLU A 306 -7.59 4.67 9.61
C GLU A 306 -7.35 5.21 11.02
N VAL A 307 -6.69 4.41 11.85
CA VAL A 307 -6.19 4.85 13.15
C VAL A 307 -5.01 5.79 12.89
N GLU A 308 -5.23 7.11 13.03
CA GLU A 308 -4.16 8.07 13.28
C GLU A 308 -3.71 7.92 14.73
N ASP A 309 -2.53 7.32 14.94
CA ASP A 309 -1.33 7.99 15.48
C ASP A 309 -0.27 6.93 15.83
N GLY A 310 0.90 6.99 15.17
CA GLY A 310 2.04 6.11 15.44
C GLY A 310 2.79 5.51 14.23
N GLY A 311 3.42 6.36 13.39
CA GLY A 311 4.41 5.92 12.38
C GLY A 311 3.84 5.07 11.23
N PRO A 312 4.68 4.61 10.27
CA PRO A 312 4.24 3.59 9.31
C PRO A 312 3.90 2.35 10.13
N GLY A 313 2.62 2.16 10.40
CA GLY A 313 2.10 1.02 11.15
C GLY A 313 2.63 -0.25 10.51
N GLU A 314 3.29 -1.06 11.32
CA GLU A 314 3.78 -2.38 10.94
C GLU A 314 2.66 -3.09 10.20
N ALA A 315 2.87 -3.30 8.89
CA ALA A 315 2.40 -4.53 8.31
C ALA A 315 2.99 -5.60 9.21
N VAL A 316 2.16 -6.17 10.08
CA VAL A 316 2.49 -7.41 10.77
C VAL A 316 2.58 -8.41 9.64
N SER A 317 3.77 -8.47 9.03
CA SER A 317 4.16 -9.52 8.12
C SER A 317 3.89 -10.78 8.91
N THR A 318 3.12 -11.70 8.35
CA THR A 318 3.08 -13.07 8.86
C THR A 318 4.54 -13.50 8.92
N ASP A 319 5.09 -13.50 10.14
CA ASP A 319 6.53 -13.57 10.33
C ASP A 319 6.97 -14.87 9.68
N VAL A 320 7.74 -14.71 8.61
CA VAL A 320 8.62 -15.76 8.15
C VAL A 320 9.62 -15.91 9.29
N MET A 321 9.29 -16.74 10.28
CA MET A 321 10.12 -16.94 11.45
C MET A 321 11.36 -17.72 11.00
N VAL A 322 12.46 -17.00 10.82
CA VAL A 322 13.78 -17.60 10.84
C VAL A 322 14.05 -17.99 12.29
N ALA A 323 14.42 -19.24 12.53
CA ALA A 323 14.75 -19.72 13.86
C ALA A 323 15.83 -18.81 14.48
N GLU A 324 15.68 -18.44 15.75
CA GLU A 324 16.61 -17.50 16.41
C GLU A 324 18.05 -18.04 16.36
N GLU A 325 18.23 -19.36 16.45
CA GLU A 325 19.53 -20.02 16.32
C GLU A 325 20.16 -19.81 14.93
N ALA A 326 19.35 -19.79 13.88
CA ALA A 326 19.81 -19.51 12.52
C ALA A 326 20.17 -18.02 12.34
N ILE A 327 19.47 -17.11 13.03
CA ILE A 327 19.82 -15.69 13.04
C ILE A 327 21.15 -15.49 13.77
N ILE A 328 21.32 -16.08 14.95
CA ILE A 328 22.57 -16.02 15.72
C ILE A 328 23.73 -16.61 14.90
N ALA A 329 23.57 -17.77 14.29
CA ALA A 329 24.59 -18.37 13.43
C ALA A 329 24.95 -17.49 12.22
N ALA A 330 23.97 -16.77 11.66
CA ALA A 330 24.20 -15.81 10.58
C ALA A 330 24.98 -14.57 11.07
N GLU A 331 24.69 -14.06 12.27
CA GLU A 331 25.46 -12.99 12.91
C GLU A 331 26.90 -13.40 13.21
N ASP A 332 27.09 -14.63 13.72
CA ASP A 332 28.41 -15.19 14.01
C ASP A 332 29.23 -15.40 12.73
N ALA A 333 28.60 -15.84 11.64
CA ALA A 333 29.25 -15.95 10.34
C ALA A 333 29.72 -14.57 9.83
N ILE A 334 28.91 -13.52 10.00
CA ILE A 334 29.34 -12.14 9.70
C ILE A 334 30.54 -11.77 10.55
N ARG A 335 30.47 -11.94 11.86
CA ARG A 335 31.57 -11.62 12.76
C ARG A 335 32.84 -12.35 12.34
N SER A 336 32.78 -13.67 12.14
CA SER A 336 33.93 -14.49 11.77
C SER A 336 34.62 -14.02 10.49
N VAL A 337 33.89 -13.56 9.48
CA VAL A 337 34.50 -13.08 8.21
C VAL A 337 35.25 -11.76 8.42
N PHE A 338 34.76 -10.89 9.30
CA PHE A 338 35.33 -9.56 9.51
C PHE A 338 36.28 -9.46 10.73
N ASP A 339 36.25 -10.41 11.66
CA ASP A 339 36.94 -10.40 12.97
C ASP A 339 38.41 -10.85 12.93
N GLY A 340 39.20 -10.28 12.01
CA GLY A 340 40.66 -10.25 12.15
C GLY A 340 41.46 -11.55 11.92
N ARG A 341 40.87 -12.75 11.85
CA ARG A 341 41.60 -14.00 11.56
C ARG A 341 42.27 -13.98 10.19
N ASP A 342 43.44 -14.59 10.07
CA ASP A 342 44.22 -14.65 8.82
C ASP A 342 43.34 -15.24 7.70
N PRO A 343 43.24 -14.63 6.50
CA PRO A 343 42.43 -15.15 5.40
C PRO A 343 42.71 -16.62 5.04
N ASP A 344 43.93 -17.10 5.29
CA ASP A 344 44.33 -18.50 5.08
C ASP A 344 43.86 -19.46 6.19
N GLU A 345 43.42 -18.94 7.36
CA GLU A 345 42.82 -19.70 8.47
C GLU A 345 41.29 -19.53 8.55
N ALA A 346 40.70 -18.70 7.69
CA ALA A 346 39.27 -18.44 7.67
C ALA A 346 38.53 -19.49 6.83
N ASP A 347 37.73 -20.34 7.48
CA ASP A 347 36.90 -21.36 6.82
C ASP A 347 35.87 -20.78 5.81
N LEU A 348 35.58 -19.48 5.87
CA LEU A 348 34.60 -18.80 5.03
C LEU A 348 35.14 -17.47 4.49
N GLY A 349 35.39 -17.40 3.18
CA GLY A 349 35.79 -16.17 2.48
C GLY A 349 34.65 -15.15 2.29
N ALA A 350 35.02 -13.89 2.07
CA ALA A 350 34.07 -12.78 1.88
C ALA A 350 33.12 -13.01 0.69
N GLU A 351 33.61 -13.65 -0.38
CA GLU A 351 32.85 -14.00 -1.56
C GLU A 351 31.70 -14.97 -1.25
N ASN A 352 31.91 -15.90 -0.31
CA ASN A 352 30.98 -16.97 0.04
C ASN A 352 30.01 -16.59 1.17
N LEU A 353 30.23 -15.48 1.87
CA LEU A 353 29.41 -15.05 3.01
C LEU A 353 27.91 -15.00 2.68
N VAL A 354 27.51 -14.41 1.54
CA VAL A 354 26.08 -14.30 1.19
C VAL A 354 25.44 -15.68 0.99
N ALA A 355 26.11 -16.57 0.25
CA ALA A 355 25.60 -17.93 0.02
C ALA A 355 25.50 -18.72 1.34
N HIS A 356 26.45 -18.52 2.25
CA HIS A 356 26.40 -19.10 3.58
C HIS A 356 25.20 -18.55 4.38
N LEU A 357 24.99 -17.23 4.39
CA LEU A 357 23.83 -16.62 5.06
C LEU A 357 22.49 -17.12 4.49
N GLU A 358 22.39 -17.27 3.17
CA GLU A 358 21.17 -17.83 2.54
C GLU A 358 20.92 -19.28 2.97
N LYS A 359 21.99 -20.09 3.04
CA LYS A 359 21.92 -21.47 3.52
C LYS A 359 21.54 -21.55 4.99
N THR A 360 22.13 -20.70 5.84
CA THR A 360 21.91 -20.68 7.29
C THR A 360 20.51 -20.19 7.63
N THR A 361 20.06 -19.10 7.00
CA THR A 361 18.71 -18.57 7.21
C THR A 361 17.62 -19.44 6.58
N GLY A 362 17.93 -20.16 5.49
CA GLY A 362 16.96 -20.91 4.70
C GLY A 362 16.21 -20.07 3.67
N PHE A 363 16.63 -18.81 3.47
CA PHE A 363 15.99 -17.84 2.59
C PHE A 363 17.03 -17.27 1.61
N GLY A 364 16.64 -17.14 0.34
CA GLY A 364 17.43 -16.33 -0.60
C GLY A 364 17.48 -14.87 -0.15
N LYS A 365 18.57 -14.16 -0.49
CA LYS A 365 18.88 -12.81 -0.04
C LYS A 365 17.71 -11.84 -0.24
N SER A 366 17.05 -11.87 -1.40
CA SER A 366 15.91 -11.01 -1.73
C SER A 366 14.67 -11.25 -0.85
N ALA A 367 14.59 -12.41 -0.19
CA ALA A 367 13.46 -12.85 0.61
C ALA A 367 13.75 -12.85 2.13
N TRP A 368 14.86 -12.25 2.58
CA TRP A 368 15.12 -12.09 4.01
C TRP A 368 14.09 -11.16 4.66
N PRO A 369 13.45 -11.58 5.77
CA PRO A 369 12.51 -10.74 6.52
C PRO A 369 13.17 -9.48 7.08
N VAL A 370 12.38 -8.43 7.30
CA VAL A 370 12.86 -7.15 7.85
C VAL A 370 13.59 -7.36 9.18
N GLY A 371 13.04 -8.18 10.08
CA GLY A 371 13.69 -8.52 11.36
C GLY A 371 15.10 -9.09 11.19
N VAL A 372 15.28 -10.02 10.24
CA VAL A 372 16.57 -10.64 9.95
C VAL A 372 17.53 -9.64 9.33
N VAL A 373 17.14 -8.92 8.27
CA VAL A 373 18.07 -7.96 7.64
C VAL A 373 18.50 -6.86 8.60
N ARG A 374 17.66 -6.46 9.56
CA ARG A 374 18.04 -5.47 10.57
C ARG A 374 18.98 -6.02 11.64
N ARG A 375 18.83 -7.29 12.05
CA ARG A 375 19.81 -8.02 12.90
C ARG A 375 21.16 -8.14 12.20
N LEU A 376 21.17 -8.56 10.93
CA LEU A 376 22.41 -8.63 10.12
C LEU A 376 23.05 -7.25 9.93
N ALA A 377 22.26 -6.18 9.79
CA ALA A 377 22.78 -4.80 9.74
C ALA A 377 23.51 -4.42 11.04
N ASP A 378 22.95 -4.78 12.21
CA ASP A 378 23.57 -4.53 13.50
C ASP A 378 24.89 -5.29 13.67
N ALA A 379 24.92 -6.57 13.25
CA ALA A 379 26.14 -7.37 13.24
C ALA A 379 27.22 -6.77 12.33
N LEU A 380 26.85 -6.29 11.14
CA LEU A 380 27.77 -5.62 10.21
C LEU A 380 28.31 -4.30 10.76
N LEU A 381 27.48 -3.50 11.44
CA LEU A 381 27.92 -2.27 12.09
C LEU A 381 28.96 -2.55 13.18
N ALA A 382 28.75 -3.59 13.99
CA ALA A 382 29.68 -3.98 15.05
C ALA A 382 31.09 -4.32 14.53
N VAL A 383 31.18 -4.84 13.30
CA VAL A 383 32.45 -5.23 12.65
C VAL A 383 32.87 -4.30 11.52
N ALA A 384 32.33 -3.08 11.48
CA ALA A 384 32.53 -2.16 10.36
C ALA A 384 34.02 -1.93 10.05
N ASP A 385 34.90 -1.81 11.04
CA ASP A 385 36.33 -1.56 10.80
C ASP A 385 37.08 -2.76 10.20
N GLY A 386 36.57 -3.99 10.37
CA GLY A 386 37.11 -5.19 9.71
C GLY A 386 37.09 -5.10 8.18
N ARG A 387 36.20 -4.27 7.62
CA ARG A 387 36.12 -4.01 6.17
C ARG A 387 37.42 -3.45 5.60
N ARG A 388 38.21 -2.70 6.38
CA ARG A 388 39.41 -1.98 5.91
C ARG A 388 40.61 -2.88 5.64
N ARG A 389 40.51 -4.17 5.97
CA ARG A 389 41.61 -5.14 5.89
C ARG A 389 41.95 -5.54 4.46
N SER A 390 40.96 -5.66 3.58
CA SER A 390 41.18 -6.01 2.17
C SER A 390 40.09 -5.45 1.26
N ALA A 391 40.41 -5.24 -0.02
CA ALA A 391 39.44 -4.72 -0.99
C ALA A 391 38.19 -5.61 -1.13
N PRO A 392 38.28 -6.96 -1.19
CA PRO A 392 37.10 -7.83 -1.21
C PRO A 392 36.21 -7.72 0.03
N LEU A 393 36.81 -7.57 1.23
CA LEU A 393 36.05 -7.39 2.46
C LEU A 393 35.27 -6.07 2.45
N GLU A 394 35.92 -4.97 2.05
CA GLU A 394 35.24 -3.67 1.95
C GLU A 394 34.10 -3.71 0.94
N ALA A 395 34.30 -4.25 -0.26
CA ALA A 395 33.24 -4.39 -1.27
C ALA A 395 32.08 -5.25 -0.76
N ARG A 396 32.36 -6.39 -0.13
CA ARG A 396 31.32 -7.28 0.43
C ARG A 396 30.54 -6.59 1.55
N TRP A 397 31.22 -5.90 2.46
CA TRP A 397 30.60 -5.19 3.56
C TRP A 397 29.66 -4.08 3.04
N LEU A 398 30.14 -3.23 2.12
CA LEU A 398 29.34 -2.15 1.52
C LEU A 398 28.07 -2.69 0.85
N ASN A 399 28.21 -3.76 0.06
CA ASN A 399 27.09 -4.38 -0.63
C ASN A 399 26.04 -4.94 0.33
N LEU A 400 26.48 -5.73 1.32
CA LEU A 400 25.61 -6.46 2.23
C LEU A 400 24.96 -5.50 3.22
N PHE A 401 25.71 -4.57 3.79
CA PHE A 401 25.17 -3.55 4.70
C PHE A 401 24.15 -2.66 3.99
N GLY A 402 24.44 -2.21 2.77
CA GLY A 402 23.50 -1.41 1.98
C GLY A 402 22.24 -2.17 1.63
N PHE A 403 22.34 -3.47 1.38
CA PHE A 403 21.17 -4.33 1.25
C PHE A 403 20.39 -4.37 2.56
N CYS A 404 21.04 -4.65 3.68
CA CYS A 404 20.40 -4.86 4.97
C CYS A 404 19.74 -3.61 5.57
N ILE A 405 20.19 -2.40 5.22
CA ILE A 405 19.64 -1.15 5.76
C ILE A 405 18.57 -0.49 4.87
N ARG A 406 18.38 -0.93 3.62
CA ARG A 406 17.45 -0.29 2.68
C ARG A 406 16.01 -0.20 3.24
N PRO A 407 15.24 0.85 2.92
CA PRO A 407 15.63 2.10 2.25
C PRO A 407 16.37 3.12 3.15
N GLY A 408 16.76 2.73 4.36
CA GLY A 408 17.29 3.62 5.41
C GLY A 408 16.26 4.01 6.47
N PHE A 409 15.03 3.52 6.37
CA PHE A 409 13.95 3.73 7.34
C PHE A 409 12.98 2.54 7.29
N GLY A 410 12.02 2.50 8.22
CA GLY A 410 10.97 1.48 8.29
C GLY A 410 11.06 0.55 9.50
N ALA A 411 12.16 0.56 10.25
CA ALA A 411 12.27 -0.10 11.55
C ALA A 411 12.69 0.87 12.66
N ALA A 412 12.31 0.59 13.91
CA ALA A 412 12.49 1.50 15.05
C ALA A 412 13.93 2.01 15.25
N LYS A 413 14.95 1.16 15.00
CA LYS A 413 16.38 1.52 15.15
C LYS A 413 17.03 2.07 13.88
N ASP A 414 16.29 2.24 12.79
CA ASP A 414 16.88 2.70 11.53
C ASP A 414 17.50 4.10 11.59
N PRO A 415 16.92 5.10 12.31
CA PRO A 415 17.58 6.40 12.49
C PRO A 415 18.96 6.28 13.16
N TRP A 416 19.11 5.38 14.13
CA TRP A 416 20.40 5.10 14.77
C TRP A 416 21.38 4.42 13.81
N ARG A 417 20.93 3.38 13.07
CA ARG A 417 21.77 2.69 12.08
C ARG A 417 22.24 3.62 10.97
N VAL A 418 21.38 4.52 10.51
CA VAL A 418 21.73 5.56 9.55
C VAL A 418 22.76 6.52 10.15
N GLY A 419 22.60 6.90 11.42
CA GLY A 419 23.60 7.67 12.16
C GLY A 419 24.97 7.00 12.19
N GLU A 420 25.03 5.69 12.48
CA GLU A 420 26.28 4.92 12.43
C GLU A 420 26.83 4.79 11.00
N ALA A 421 25.96 4.56 10.01
CA ALA A 421 26.34 4.57 8.60
C ALA A 421 26.96 5.91 8.17
N ARG A 422 26.53 7.05 8.75
CA ARG A 422 27.15 8.35 8.46
C ARG A 422 28.61 8.41 8.90
N LYS A 423 29.01 7.70 9.95
CA LYS A 423 30.44 7.60 10.33
C LYS A 423 31.25 6.91 9.23
N VAL A 424 30.70 5.86 8.63
CA VAL A 424 31.30 5.16 7.48
C VAL A 424 31.35 6.10 6.27
N TYR A 425 30.28 6.83 5.97
CA TYR A 425 30.24 7.83 4.91
C TYR A 425 31.36 8.89 5.04
N VAL A 426 31.56 9.44 6.25
CA VAL A 426 32.61 10.42 6.55
C VAL A 426 34.01 9.81 6.40
N ALA A 427 34.20 8.57 6.86
CA ALA A 427 35.47 7.87 6.75
C ALA A 427 35.87 7.53 5.30
N GLY A 428 34.90 7.39 4.39
CA GLY A 428 35.15 7.01 3.00
C GLY A 428 35.50 5.53 2.81
N ILE A 429 35.79 5.17 1.55
CA ILE A 429 36.38 3.87 1.20
C ILE A 429 37.89 3.91 1.39
N THR A 430 38.46 2.77 1.78
CA THR A 430 39.90 2.58 1.99
C THR A 430 40.59 2.25 0.67
N PHE A 431 39.98 1.36 -0.14
CA PHE A 431 40.59 0.86 -1.37
C PHE A 431 40.08 1.62 -2.60
N THR A 432 40.44 2.90 -2.70
CA THR A 432 39.99 3.83 -3.75
C THR A 432 40.37 3.42 -5.17
N ASN A 433 41.44 2.65 -5.35
CA ASN A 433 41.87 2.14 -6.65
C ASN A 433 40.98 1.00 -7.19
N SER A 434 40.17 0.37 -6.33
CA SER A 434 39.23 -0.68 -6.74
C SER A 434 37.96 -0.09 -7.31
N ILE A 435 37.66 -0.42 -8.57
CA ILE A 435 36.38 -0.05 -9.22
C ILE A 435 35.20 -0.64 -8.45
N GLN A 436 35.30 -1.91 -8.03
CA GLN A 436 34.23 -2.57 -7.28
C GLN A 436 33.91 -1.83 -5.98
N ASN A 437 34.91 -1.36 -5.25
CA ASN A 437 34.69 -0.65 -3.98
C ASN A 437 34.01 0.71 -4.19
N ARG A 438 34.40 1.42 -5.25
CA ARG A 438 33.76 2.68 -5.66
C ARG A 438 32.31 2.48 -6.09
N VAL A 439 32.04 1.42 -6.86
CA VAL A 439 30.69 1.03 -7.27
C VAL A 439 29.83 0.66 -6.05
N GLU A 440 30.31 -0.21 -5.18
CA GLU A 440 29.55 -0.64 -3.99
C GLU A 440 29.32 0.49 -2.99
N TRP A 441 30.22 1.48 -2.94
CA TRP A 441 30.01 2.73 -2.21
C TRP A 441 28.81 3.51 -2.73
N LEU A 442 28.71 3.70 -4.05
CA LEU A 442 27.57 4.37 -4.68
C LEU A 442 26.26 3.60 -4.43
N VAL A 443 26.30 2.27 -4.58
CA VAL A 443 25.14 1.38 -4.37
C VAL A 443 24.66 1.39 -2.91
N LEU A 444 25.58 1.39 -1.94
CA LEU A 444 25.22 1.53 -0.51
C LEU A 444 24.41 2.80 -0.29
N TRP A 445 24.92 3.95 -0.72
CA TRP A 445 24.25 5.22 -0.48
C TRP A 445 22.97 5.38 -1.28
N GLN A 446 22.86 4.75 -2.46
CA GLN A 446 21.62 4.70 -3.22
C GLN A 446 20.53 3.95 -2.44
N ARG A 447 20.91 2.83 -1.80
CA ARG A 447 19.97 2.00 -1.02
C ARG A 447 19.58 2.64 0.31
N ALA A 448 20.46 3.42 0.93
CA ALA A 448 20.23 4.06 2.23
C ALA A 448 19.68 5.50 2.14
N ALA A 449 19.61 6.08 0.94
CA ALA A 449 19.26 7.48 0.71
C ALA A 449 17.96 7.92 1.38
N GLY A 450 16.96 7.03 1.47
CA GLY A 450 15.67 7.31 2.08
C GLY A 450 15.75 7.74 3.55
N GLY A 451 16.72 7.20 4.28
CA GLY A 451 16.98 7.53 5.69
C GLY A 451 17.72 8.85 5.91
N PHE A 452 18.24 9.49 4.85
CA PHE A 452 19.00 10.72 4.96
C PHE A 452 18.08 11.95 5.04
N SER A 453 18.51 12.96 5.79
CA SER A 453 17.86 14.28 5.79
C SER A 453 18.08 15.01 4.45
N ALA A 454 17.27 16.04 4.17
CA ALA A 454 17.42 16.83 2.94
C ALA A 454 18.84 17.44 2.81
N GLY A 455 19.40 17.96 3.91
CA GLY A 455 20.76 18.48 3.93
C GLY A 455 21.82 17.41 3.62
N GLN A 456 21.66 16.20 4.17
CA GLN A 456 22.56 15.08 3.91
C GLN A 456 22.48 14.57 2.46
N GLN A 457 21.29 14.57 1.85
CA GLN A 457 21.13 14.26 0.44
C GLN A 457 21.75 15.32 -0.46
N CYS A 458 21.60 16.61 -0.10
CA CYS A 458 22.23 17.71 -0.84
C CYS A 458 23.76 17.61 -0.80
N GLU A 459 24.34 17.34 0.37
CA GLU A 459 25.77 17.13 0.54
C GLU A 459 26.28 15.95 -0.31
N LEU A 460 25.57 14.82 -0.27
CA LEU A 460 25.89 13.64 -1.07
C LEU A 460 25.81 13.93 -2.57
N ALA A 461 24.77 14.65 -3.02
CA ALA A 461 24.64 15.08 -4.41
C ALA A 461 25.83 15.96 -4.83
N GLN A 462 26.23 16.93 -4.00
CA GLN A 462 27.37 17.81 -4.28
C GLN A 462 28.68 17.05 -4.47
N ARG A 463 28.93 16.06 -3.62
CA ARG A 463 30.11 15.18 -3.74
C ARG A 463 30.13 14.46 -5.08
N VAL A 464 29.05 13.75 -5.41
CA VAL A 464 28.93 12.96 -6.65
C VAL A 464 28.99 13.86 -7.90
N MET A 465 28.35 15.03 -7.85
CA MET A 465 28.43 16.02 -8.93
C MET A 465 29.88 16.49 -9.18
N GLY A 466 30.66 16.67 -8.11
CA GLY A 466 32.06 17.04 -8.21
C GLY A 466 32.89 15.97 -8.93
N GLU A 467 32.66 14.70 -8.62
CA GLU A 467 33.34 13.55 -9.23
C GLU A 467 32.95 13.38 -10.71
N MET A 468 31.67 13.59 -11.05
CA MET A 468 31.17 13.53 -12.43
C MET A 468 31.48 14.77 -13.29
N GLY A 469 32.11 15.81 -12.72
CA GLY A 469 32.38 17.06 -13.44
C GLY A 469 31.13 17.90 -13.77
N LEU A 470 30.01 17.66 -13.09
CA LEU A 470 28.75 18.40 -13.29
C LEU A 470 28.72 19.76 -12.56
N SER A 471 29.77 20.06 -11.81
CA SER A 471 29.96 21.32 -11.06
C SER A 471 30.88 22.31 -11.79
N GLY A 472 31.11 22.15 -13.10
CA GLY A 472 31.97 23.04 -13.91
C GLY A 472 33.48 22.80 -13.77
N LYS A 473 33.90 21.77 -13.01
CA LYS A 473 35.29 21.30 -12.95
C LYS A 473 35.56 20.27 -14.05
N LYS A 474 36.82 20.14 -14.49
CA LYS A 474 37.23 19.14 -15.49
C LYS A 474 36.85 17.73 -14.98
N ALA A 475 35.98 17.04 -15.72
CA ALA A 475 35.51 15.71 -15.36
C ALA A 475 36.68 14.74 -15.21
N ALA A 476 36.74 14.01 -14.09
CA ALA A 476 37.56 12.83 -14.01
C ALA A 476 36.99 11.79 -14.99
N ARG A 477 37.86 11.06 -15.70
CA ARG A 477 37.41 9.98 -16.59
C ARG A 477 36.94 8.81 -15.72
N LEU A 478 35.65 8.79 -15.40
CA LEU A 478 35.03 7.73 -14.62
C LEU A 478 34.91 6.44 -15.44
N ASN A 479 34.90 5.31 -14.74
CA ASN A 479 34.53 4.04 -15.35
C ASN A 479 33.02 4.07 -15.73
N PRO A 480 32.59 3.49 -16.86
CA PRO A 480 31.17 3.47 -17.24
C PRO A 480 30.22 2.88 -16.18
N GLN A 481 30.68 1.91 -15.39
CA GLN A 481 29.90 1.34 -14.29
C GLN A 481 29.77 2.33 -13.11
N GLU A 482 30.85 3.03 -12.77
CA GLU A 482 30.83 4.08 -11.73
C GLU A 482 29.93 5.25 -12.13
N GLU A 483 29.99 5.67 -13.39
CA GLU A 483 29.12 6.72 -13.94
C GLU A 483 27.64 6.32 -13.88
N ARG A 484 27.31 5.08 -14.26
CA ARG A 484 25.94 4.55 -14.19
C ARG A 484 25.39 4.54 -12.77
N GLU A 485 26.17 4.04 -11.80
CA GLU A 485 25.75 4.03 -10.39
C GLU A 485 25.71 5.44 -9.79
N SER A 486 26.55 6.37 -10.25
CA SER A 486 26.48 7.79 -9.85
C SER A 486 25.16 8.44 -10.25
N TRP A 487 24.68 8.16 -11.47
CA TRP A 487 23.36 8.62 -11.92
C TRP A 487 22.22 7.97 -11.14
N ARG A 488 22.29 6.65 -10.88
CA ARG A 488 21.30 5.94 -10.06
C ARG A 488 21.24 6.48 -8.63
N LEU A 489 22.40 6.82 -8.07
CA LEU A 489 22.50 7.48 -6.78
C LEU A 489 21.79 8.83 -6.80
N LEU A 490 22.13 9.73 -7.73
CA LEU A 490 21.47 11.04 -7.83
C LEU A 490 19.95 10.92 -8.01
N ALA A 491 19.49 9.97 -8.83
CA ALA A 491 18.07 9.72 -9.04
C ALA A 491 17.34 9.28 -7.77
N SER A 492 18.04 8.56 -6.90
CA SER A 492 17.50 8.06 -5.63
C SER A 492 17.33 9.13 -4.57
N LEU A 493 17.87 10.35 -4.74
CA LEU A 493 17.81 11.45 -3.78
C LEU A 493 16.52 12.26 -3.96
N GLU A 494 15.42 11.75 -3.39
CA GLU A 494 14.07 12.29 -3.59
C GLU A 494 13.73 13.51 -2.71
N ARG A 495 14.60 13.87 -1.76
CA ARG A 495 14.47 15.10 -0.94
C ARG A 495 15.25 16.29 -1.52
N LEU A 496 15.89 16.13 -2.68
CA LEU A 496 16.45 17.26 -3.42
C LEU A 496 15.31 18.10 -4.00
N ASP A 497 15.48 19.41 -4.01
CA ASP A 497 14.49 20.31 -4.59
C ASP A 497 14.25 20.03 -6.08
N ALA A 498 13.10 20.48 -6.56
CA ALA A 498 12.69 20.26 -7.94
C ALA A 498 13.70 20.86 -8.94
N VAL A 499 14.34 21.98 -8.59
CA VAL A 499 15.34 22.66 -9.43
C VAL A 499 16.58 21.79 -9.66
N ALA A 500 17.15 21.20 -8.60
CA ALA A 500 18.27 20.29 -8.71
C ALA A 500 17.90 19.05 -9.52
N ARG A 501 16.70 18.51 -9.32
CA ARG A 501 16.20 17.33 -10.07
C ARG A 501 16.00 17.65 -11.55
N VAL A 502 15.49 18.83 -11.90
CA VAL A 502 15.40 19.32 -13.29
C VAL A 502 16.79 19.37 -13.92
N ARG A 503 17.77 19.98 -13.24
CA ARG A 503 19.15 20.06 -13.74
C ARG A 503 19.75 18.68 -14.02
N PHE A 504 19.48 17.69 -13.18
CA PHE A 504 19.93 16.31 -13.43
C PHE A 504 19.22 15.67 -14.61
N GLY A 505 17.90 15.81 -14.69
CA GLY A 505 17.14 15.26 -15.80
C GLY A 505 17.54 15.86 -17.14
N ASP A 506 17.78 17.17 -17.21
CA ASP A 506 18.25 17.85 -18.43
C ASP A 506 19.61 17.32 -18.89
N GLU A 507 20.53 17.10 -17.97
CA GLU A 507 21.84 16.55 -18.30
C GLU A 507 21.76 15.09 -18.76
N VAL A 508 20.88 14.28 -18.16
CA VAL A 508 20.61 12.92 -18.62
C VAL A 508 20.00 12.94 -20.01
N VAL A 509 18.96 13.75 -20.26
CA VAL A 509 18.30 13.88 -21.56
C VAL A 509 19.29 14.29 -22.66
N ARG A 510 20.20 15.23 -22.37
CA ARG A 510 21.27 15.65 -23.30
C ARG A 510 22.17 14.47 -23.73
N ARG A 511 22.30 13.44 -22.90
CA ARG A 511 23.15 12.25 -23.13
C ARG A 511 22.41 11.07 -23.75
N ILE A 512 21.08 10.97 -23.58
CA ILE A 512 20.26 9.83 -24.06
C ILE A 512 20.41 9.55 -25.57
N GLY A 513 20.68 10.57 -26.39
CA GLY A 513 20.94 10.39 -27.82
C GLY A 513 22.24 9.63 -28.17
N ARG A 514 23.16 9.48 -27.21
CA ARG A 514 24.45 8.78 -27.36
C ARG A 514 24.60 7.58 -26.44
N ASP A 515 23.91 7.58 -25.30
CA ASP A 515 23.98 6.55 -24.27
C ASP A 515 22.59 6.29 -23.66
N VAL A 516 21.96 5.18 -24.05
CA VAL A 516 20.59 4.82 -23.68
C VAL A 516 20.53 4.12 -22.31
N ASP A 517 21.69 3.81 -21.70
CA ASP A 517 21.76 2.98 -20.49
C ASP A 517 21.26 3.70 -19.22
N ASN A 518 21.13 5.03 -19.27
CA ASN A 518 20.70 5.87 -18.14
C ASN A 518 19.23 6.33 -18.23
N VAL A 519 18.43 5.75 -19.12
CA VAL A 519 17.04 6.16 -19.30
C VAL A 519 16.17 5.87 -18.07
N SER A 520 16.41 4.77 -17.36
CA SER A 520 15.68 4.43 -16.13
C SER A 520 15.89 5.47 -15.01
N VAL A 521 17.03 6.18 -15.02
CA VAL A 521 17.32 7.27 -14.07
C VAL A 521 16.39 8.44 -14.31
N LEU A 522 16.11 8.77 -15.56
CA LEU A 522 15.21 9.86 -15.91
C LEU A 522 13.77 9.56 -15.48
N GLY A 523 13.32 8.32 -15.66
CA GLY A 523 12.03 7.85 -15.14
C GLY A 523 11.89 8.11 -13.64
N ARG A 524 12.93 7.77 -12.86
CA ARG A 524 12.95 8.01 -11.41
C ARG A 524 13.07 9.48 -11.02
N LEU A 525 13.86 10.27 -11.76
CA LEU A 525 13.99 11.73 -11.53
C LEU A 525 12.66 12.45 -11.75
N GLY A 526 11.97 12.09 -12.84
CA GLY A 526 10.69 12.67 -13.23
C GLY A 526 9.46 11.93 -12.70
N ALA A 527 9.58 10.93 -11.83
CA ALA A 527 8.42 10.22 -11.29
C ALA A 527 7.45 11.19 -10.59
N ARG A 528 6.16 11.07 -10.92
CA ARG A 528 5.09 11.96 -10.39
C ARG A 528 4.67 11.60 -8.95
N ALA A 529 4.94 10.35 -8.55
CA ALA A 529 4.77 9.83 -7.20
C ALA A 529 6.14 9.42 -6.64
N PRO A 530 6.80 10.26 -5.82
CA PRO A 530 8.03 9.88 -5.13
C PRO A 530 7.75 8.74 -4.14
N ILE A 531 8.77 7.95 -3.83
CA ILE A 531 8.70 6.81 -2.90
C ILE A 531 8.74 7.29 -1.46
N TYR A 532 9.59 8.28 -1.19
CA TYR A 532 9.77 8.83 0.16
C TYR A 532 10.02 10.34 0.20
N GLY A 533 10.33 10.95 -0.95
CA GLY A 533 10.48 12.41 -1.04
C GLY A 533 9.15 13.14 -0.87
N PRO A 534 9.16 14.40 -0.40
CA PRO A 534 7.95 15.21 -0.36
C PRO A 534 7.48 15.56 -1.79
N LEU A 535 6.17 15.74 -1.97
CA LEU A 535 5.59 16.08 -3.28
C LEU A 535 6.10 17.41 -3.85
N THR A 536 6.57 18.32 -2.99
CA THR A 536 7.18 19.60 -3.39
C THR A 536 8.53 19.44 -4.12
N CYS A 537 9.16 18.26 -4.02
CA CYS A 537 10.38 17.92 -4.75
C CYS A 537 10.10 17.33 -6.15
N VAL A 538 8.83 17.11 -6.52
CA VAL A 538 8.48 16.61 -7.85
C VAL A 538 8.82 17.67 -8.90
N VAL A 539 9.46 17.24 -9.98
CA VAL A 539 9.84 18.10 -11.12
C VAL A 539 8.58 18.77 -11.71
N PRO A 540 8.60 20.07 -12.09
CA PRO A 540 7.42 20.74 -12.61
C PRO A 540 6.83 20.06 -13.88
N PRO A 541 5.51 20.14 -14.10
CA PRO A 541 4.86 19.53 -15.27
C PRO A 541 5.44 19.98 -16.61
N ALA A 542 5.87 21.24 -16.72
CA ALA A 542 6.47 21.79 -17.95
C ALA A 542 7.82 21.14 -18.30
N ASP A 543 8.69 20.92 -17.31
CA ASP A 543 9.97 20.25 -17.53
C ASP A 543 9.76 18.75 -17.79
N ALA A 544 8.82 18.11 -17.09
CA ALA A 544 8.43 16.72 -17.36
C ALA A 544 7.87 16.54 -18.78
N ALA A 545 7.03 17.47 -19.25
CA ALA A 545 6.52 17.50 -20.62
C ALA A 545 7.66 17.64 -21.65
N ARG A 546 8.61 18.55 -21.38
CA ARG A 546 9.81 18.73 -22.21
C ARG A 546 10.59 17.43 -22.34
N TRP A 547 10.79 16.69 -21.25
CA TRP A 547 11.48 15.40 -21.29
C TRP A 547 10.70 14.35 -22.06
N ILE A 548 9.39 14.19 -21.80
CA ILE A 548 8.54 13.25 -22.54
C ILE A 548 8.62 13.48 -24.04
N ASN A 549 8.51 14.74 -24.49
CA ASN A 549 8.59 15.08 -25.91
C ASN A 549 9.95 14.71 -26.53
N GLN A 550 11.05 14.94 -25.80
CA GLN A 550 12.39 14.56 -26.28
C GLN A 550 12.58 13.04 -26.34
N LEU A 551 12.05 12.30 -25.37
CA LEU A 551 12.10 10.82 -25.37
C LEU A 551 11.23 10.23 -26.49
N ALA A 552 10.02 10.77 -26.69
CA ALA A 552 9.09 10.33 -27.71
C ALA A 552 9.63 10.55 -29.14
N ALA A 553 10.46 11.59 -29.33
CA ALA A 553 11.12 11.91 -30.60
C ALA A 553 12.26 10.94 -30.97
N LEU A 554 12.70 10.07 -30.05
CA LEU A 554 13.75 9.10 -30.36
C LEU A 554 13.25 8.06 -31.36
N ARG A 555 14.11 7.74 -32.34
CA ARG A 555 13.78 6.81 -33.43
C ARG A 555 13.47 5.40 -32.93
N ARG A 556 14.29 4.90 -31.99
CA ARG A 556 14.13 3.57 -31.39
C ARG A 556 13.46 3.71 -30.03
N MET A 557 12.33 3.05 -29.85
CA MET A 557 11.66 2.93 -28.56
C MET A 557 12.05 1.61 -27.92
N THR A 558 12.65 1.64 -26.73
CA THR A 558 13.01 0.46 -25.93
C THR A 558 12.06 0.34 -24.73
N PRO A 559 11.96 -0.85 -24.10
CA PRO A 559 11.15 -1.01 -22.89
C PRO A 559 11.52 -0.01 -21.77
N ASP A 560 12.80 0.27 -21.59
CA ASP A 560 13.26 1.25 -20.58
C ASP A 560 12.85 2.69 -20.91
N LEU A 561 12.85 3.07 -22.19
CA LEU A 561 12.36 4.37 -22.66
C LEU A 561 10.85 4.50 -22.45
N ALA A 562 10.10 3.45 -22.79
CA ALA A 562 8.67 3.40 -22.55
C ALA A 562 8.36 3.52 -21.05
N ALA A 563 9.06 2.75 -20.21
CA ALA A 563 8.89 2.80 -18.76
C ALA A 563 9.22 4.20 -18.19
N ALA A 564 10.28 4.85 -18.67
CA ALA A 564 10.60 6.22 -18.26
C ALA A 564 9.52 7.23 -18.67
N ILE A 565 9.03 7.17 -19.91
CA ILE A 565 7.92 8.02 -20.38
C ILE A 565 6.67 7.83 -19.51
N VAL A 566 6.31 6.57 -19.22
CA VAL A 566 5.15 6.23 -18.38
C VAL A 566 5.33 6.77 -16.95
N GLN A 567 6.51 6.62 -16.35
CA GLN A 567 6.78 7.14 -15.00
C GLN A 567 6.75 8.67 -14.93
N ILE A 568 7.29 9.35 -15.94
CA ILE A 568 7.32 10.82 -16.01
C ILE A 568 5.92 11.40 -16.28
N GLY A 569 5.12 10.69 -17.08
CA GLY A 569 3.78 11.12 -17.49
C GLY A 569 2.63 10.57 -16.65
N ALA A 570 2.91 9.81 -15.58
CA ALA A 570 1.88 9.13 -14.80
C ALA A 570 0.84 10.12 -14.24
N LEU A 571 -0.44 9.86 -14.47
CA LEU A 571 -1.54 10.66 -13.97
C LEU A 571 -1.70 10.43 -12.47
N THR A 572 -1.68 11.52 -11.71
CA THR A 572 -1.79 11.49 -10.24
C THR A 572 -3.13 12.01 -9.74
N GLY A 573 -3.92 12.68 -10.59
CA GLY A 573 -5.18 13.32 -10.19
C GLY A 573 -4.97 14.68 -9.53
N ASP A 574 -3.74 15.21 -9.57
CA ASP A 574 -3.34 16.50 -9.04
C ASP A 574 -2.86 17.42 -10.18
N PRO A 575 -3.65 18.45 -10.54
CA PRO A 575 -3.32 19.37 -11.63
C PRO A 575 -1.97 20.08 -11.50
N LEU A 576 -1.42 20.21 -10.29
CA LEU A 576 -0.13 20.88 -10.07
C LEU A 576 1.07 19.99 -10.43
N ARG A 577 0.88 18.67 -10.50
CA ARG A 577 1.93 17.68 -10.81
C ARG A 577 1.72 16.97 -12.14
N ASP A 578 0.48 16.92 -12.58
CA ASP A 578 0.08 16.24 -13.81
C ASP A 578 0.57 17.00 -15.05
N VAL A 579 1.20 16.26 -15.95
CA VAL A 579 1.61 16.75 -17.28
C VAL A 579 0.35 17.11 -18.10
N GLU A 580 0.45 17.98 -19.10
CA GLU A 580 -0.71 18.26 -19.96
C GLU A 580 -1.21 17.01 -20.70
N GLU A 581 -2.54 16.89 -20.84
CA GLU A 581 -3.17 15.76 -21.53
C GLU A 581 -2.73 15.64 -22.99
N SER A 582 -2.49 16.77 -23.66
CA SER A 582 -1.98 16.80 -25.04
C SER A 582 -0.64 16.05 -25.19
N VAL A 583 0.26 16.21 -24.22
CA VAL A 583 1.58 15.58 -24.18
C VAL A 583 1.45 14.10 -23.84
N ARG A 584 0.63 13.75 -22.84
CA ARG A 584 0.37 12.33 -22.49
C ARG A 584 -0.29 11.56 -23.62
N ALA A 585 -1.26 12.16 -24.30
CA ALA A 585 -1.93 11.56 -25.44
C ALA A 585 -0.96 11.30 -26.61
N THR A 586 -0.06 12.26 -26.89
CA THR A 586 0.99 12.10 -27.90
C THR A 586 1.97 10.99 -27.52
N ALA A 587 2.40 10.94 -26.26
CA ALA A 587 3.26 9.88 -25.75
C ALA A 587 2.60 8.50 -25.85
N ARG A 588 1.32 8.38 -25.47
CA ARG A 588 0.54 7.15 -25.59
C ARG A 588 0.44 6.68 -27.04
N ALA A 589 0.14 7.57 -27.98
CA ALA A 589 0.09 7.24 -29.41
C ALA A 589 1.45 6.71 -29.90
N ARG A 590 2.54 7.40 -29.55
CA ARG A 590 3.89 6.99 -29.93
C ARG A 590 4.28 5.61 -29.37
N LEU A 591 3.88 5.30 -28.14
CA LEU A 591 4.16 4.01 -27.51
C LEU A 591 3.31 2.88 -28.10
N ARG A 592 2.04 3.15 -28.43
CA ARG A 592 1.19 2.20 -29.19
C ARG A 592 1.79 1.87 -30.56
N ASP A 593 2.24 2.90 -31.30
CA ASP A 593 2.90 2.71 -32.60
C ASP A 593 4.20 1.90 -32.49
N ALA A 594 4.83 1.90 -31.32
CA ALA A 594 6.02 1.11 -31.02
C ALA A 594 5.71 -0.31 -30.53
N GLY A 595 4.43 -0.69 -30.41
CA GLY A 595 3.98 -2.04 -30.05
C GLY A 595 3.86 -2.31 -28.54
N PHE A 596 3.70 -1.29 -27.71
CA PHE A 596 3.44 -1.46 -26.28
C PHE A 596 1.94 -1.62 -25.99
N ASP A 597 1.61 -2.58 -25.13
CA ASP A 597 0.22 -2.89 -24.76
C ASP A 597 -0.41 -1.78 -23.91
N ASP A 598 -1.73 -1.61 -24.05
CA ASP A 598 -2.49 -0.57 -23.34
C ASP A 598 -2.40 -0.66 -21.82
N ASP A 599 -2.25 -1.87 -21.27
CA ASP A 599 -2.04 -2.10 -19.83
C ASP A 599 -0.77 -1.43 -19.31
N ALA A 600 0.31 -1.45 -20.08
CA ALA A 600 1.56 -0.78 -19.70
C ALA A 600 1.44 0.75 -19.79
N LEU A 601 0.45 1.26 -20.54
CA LEU A 601 0.22 2.68 -20.78
C LEU A 601 -0.85 3.27 -19.85
N ARG A 602 -1.58 2.45 -19.10
CA ARG A 602 -2.62 2.86 -18.14
C ARG A 602 -2.22 4.06 -17.27
N PRO A 603 -1.01 4.12 -16.68
CA PRO A 603 -0.64 5.27 -15.86
C PRO A 603 -0.66 6.60 -16.63
N LEU A 604 -0.61 6.64 -17.96
CA LEU A 604 -0.67 7.88 -18.73
C LEU A 604 -2.08 8.48 -18.86
N PHE A 605 -3.14 7.75 -18.49
CA PHE A 605 -4.52 8.22 -18.70
C PHE A 605 -5.51 7.87 -17.57
N GLU A 606 -5.09 7.08 -16.59
CA GLU A 606 -5.84 6.85 -15.36
C GLU A 606 -4.91 6.87 -14.15
N VAL A 607 -5.48 7.21 -12.99
CA VAL A 607 -4.74 7.20 -11.73
C VAL A 607 -4.58 5.76 -11.28
N VAL A 608 -3.35 5.24 -11.39
CA VAL A 608 -3.00 3.88 -10.93
C VAL A 608 -2.36 4.00 -9.54
N ALA A 609 -2.96 3.36 -8.54
CA ALA A 609 -2.40 3.31 -7.20
C ALA A 609 -1.05 2.59 -7.21
N THR A 610 0.00 3.24 -6.72
CA THR A 610 1.33 2.64 -6.59
C THR A 610 1.25 1.43 -5.66
N SER A 611 1.51 0.23 -6.19
CA SER A 611 1.45 -0.99 -5.39
C SER A 611 2.71 -1.15 -4.54
N ALA A 612 2.63 -1.92 -3.44
CA ALA A 612 3.83 -2.34 -2.71
C ALA A 612 4.81 -3.15 -3.58
N ALA A 613 4.31 -3.78 -4.65
CA ALA A 613 5.15 -4.43 -5.66
C ALA A 613 5.95 -3.41 -6.48
N ASP A 614 5.44 -2.19 -6.71
CA ASP A 614 6.17 -1.11 -7.37
C ASP A 614 7.28 -0.52 -6.48
N VAL A 615 7.05 -0.48 -5.16
CA VAL A 615 8.08 -0.11 -4.16
C VAL A 615 9.22 -1.14 -4.16
N ASN A 616 8.92 -2.44 -4.19
CA ASN A 616 9.95 -3.49 -4.32
C ASN A 616 10.60 -3.50 -5.71
N ARG A 617 9.87 -3.14 -6.77
CA ARG A 617 10.38 -2.96 -8.15
C ARG A 617 11.48 -1.91 -8.22
N VAL A 618 11.33 -0.82 -7.47
CA VAL A 618 12.33 0.27 -7.44
C VAL A 618 13.60 -0.15 -6.69
N PHE A 619 13.52 -1.18 -5.85
CA PHE A 619 14.68 -1.80 -5.18
C PHE A 619 15.12 -3.15 -5.78
N GLY A 620 14.47 -3.62 -6.87
CA GLY A 620 15.01 -4.61 -7.81
C GLY A 620 14.31 -5.97 -7.94
N GLU A 621 13.01 -6.05 -8.24
CA GLU A 621 12.35 -7.02 -9.19
C GLU A 621 10.80 -7.00 -9.07
N PRO A 622 10.03 -7.28 -10.16
CA PRO A 622 8.56 -7.36 -10.13
C PRO A 622 8.05 -8.64 -9.44
N VAL A 623 6.98 -8.52 -8.64
CA VAL A 623 6.35 -9.64 -7.92
C VAL A 623 5.07 -10.09 -8.65
N PRO A 624 4.94 -11.34 -9.11
CA PRO A 624 3.74 -11.86 -9.77
C PRO A 624 2.57 -12.10 -8.80
N GLN A 625 1.33 -12.18 -9.32
CA GLN A 625 0.17 -12.62 -8.54
C GLN A 625 0.33 -14.09 -8.08
N GLY A 626 -0.04 -14.37 -6.83
CA GLY A 626 0.25 -15.64 -6.16
C GLY A 626 -0.74 -16.77 -6.37
N LEU A 627 -1.97 -16.46 -6.77
CA LEU A 627 -3.00 -17.44 -7.06
C LEU A 627 -3.30 -17.44 -8.56
N ARG A 628 -3.21 -18.61 -9.20
CA ARG A 628 -3.49 -18.80 -10.62
C ARG A 628 -4.62 -19.81 -10.79
N LEU A 629 -5.48 -19.57 -11.78
CA LEU A 629 -6.54 -20.50 -12.15
C LEU A 629 -6.07 -21.31 -13.38
N GLU A 630 -5.97 -22.63 -13.26
CA GLU A 630 -5.75 -23.50 -14.42
C GLU A 630 -7.06 -23.69 -15.18
N ILE A 631 -7.11 -23.20 -16.42
CA ILE A 631 -8.21 -23.55 -17.32
C ILE A 631 -7.93 -24.95 -17.85
N GLN A 632 -8.72 -25.94 -17.43
CA GLN A 632 -8.75 -27.21 -18.14
C GLN A 632 -9.26 -26.94 -19.56
N ALA A 633 -8.36 -27.02 -20.54
CA ALA A 633 -8.77 -27.21 -21.92
C ALA A 633 -9.66 -28.47 -21.96
N GLY A 634 -10.88 -28.33 -22.48
CA GLY A 634 -11.82 -29.45 -22.61
C GLY A 634 -11.19 -30.66 -23.31
N PRO A 635 -11.79 -31.85 -23.15
CA PRO A 635 -11.17 -33.09 -23.61
C PRO A 635 -10.86 -33.00 -25.10
N ARG A 636 -9.58 -33.20 -25.45
CA ARG A 636 -9.15 -33.41 -26.83
C ARG A 636 -9.91 -34.63 -27.35
N VAL A 637 -10.88 -34.39 -28.23
CA VAL A 637 -11.47 -35.44 -29.05
C VAL A 637 -10.31 -36.04 -29.85
N SER A 638 -9.94 -37.27 -29.51
CA SER A 638 -9.05 -38.09 -30.33
C SER A 638 -9.75 -38.26 -31.67
N GLN A 639 -9.29 -37.54 -32.69
CA GLN A 639 -9.54 -37.95 -34.06
C GLN A 639 -8.61 -39.13 -34.33
N ASP A 640 -9.07 -40.32 -33.95
CA ASP A 640 -8.51 -41.55 -34.51
C ASP A 640 -8.95 -41.63 -35.97
N ILE A 641 -7.96 -41.50 -36.82
CA ILE A 641 -7.99 -41.88 -38.23
C ILE A 641 -8.21 -43.39 -38.29
N ARG A 642 -9.37 -43.81 -38.79
CA ARG A 642 -9.52 -44.88 -39.79
C ARG A 642 -10.85 -44.74 -40.52
#